data_AF-A0A5C6X345-F1
#
_entry.id   AF-A0A5C6X345-F1
#
_cell.length_a   1.000
_cell.length_b   1.000
_cell.length_c   1.000
_cell.angle_alpha   90.00
_cell.angle_beta   90.00
_cell.angle_gamma   90.00
#
_symmetry.space_group_name_H-M   'P 1'
#
loop_
_entity.id
_entity.type
_entity.pdbx_description
1 polymer ?
#
loop_
_entity_poly.entity_id
_entity_poly.type
_entity_poly.pdbx_seq_one_letter_code
_entity_poly.pdbx_strand_id
1 'polypeptide(L)'
;MRHLRFSLRHLIGLAFCMTLLGACGDDVVEDPADGGLADVDLTDAGDTSDAEDTPDAEVDADDTDLDADPQPDSSDDTDADLPDADVEPDADVEPPPTEVLLESVTPARGPLAGGTPFVLRGEGFSEETRVFFDIVDVEVDLIDGTLTGTTPPGAGVGPATLRVIDPVLGEDALVNGFTYFEDLSFSSVQPDRIATAGGAELSVRGRGFTPETRVSLGGTTALRHTFISSELLRVIAPPGLPGPADLRLTNPDASLTAPNALRYVASIDLDRVDPPYGDAAGDELVTIYGAGLSETMALYFGNAQATIEDVAPDGRSATLRTPAGASGPVDVRVELEGDGAYLSDAFYYLSDTSTFSADALRPNSGSSLGGDEVLIFGGGLDAANLEVTFDGQPATILEQGANLIRVLSPPGAPGVVDLGLSADGQPDLTLPDAFTYGAPLTLDALTPASGDVAGGYPVTLTGEGFTGTTEVRLGGLAQTFTVESDTTITIEVGPGAPGPASLEVIRSDARATLEDAFTFTEALELWGFEPTRGAVAGNTYVIVRGQGFTPDTTLSFGGAPATDITRIDANTLALRTPPGSTGEVEVRAEDGAQQATAPEPFSYFNPGARFGGAWGPPVNGSVNVTVFTHDGRPVDGAFVMLSTNANTPYTGSTNAAGMVTLSGPDVYGEQTVTATAPEHSAATAQRVDAENITLFLHPPAADGEGTFPPGPPTAVFRGEVLGLDKVGIPDPDEILMAQVLSTRPSMLAQIPGPGANNVVFEEGEYEIITRVGDLALVALGGLYNTRTQEFRPLRMGLARYLFAADSQSYEVDIDLTIPLSASTRFKFIAPPVLEPGPSTQRVNLYLDLGFDGVFGPMRTYSSTGDIIEADRIAHLRGELEDASYSLTARVDNNGRLPLVETYAYDLTELDRTHDLDALPAPVDFITPTQGGRPANGLVQWEPIGSTPPDLHYVFLEDFQGAVVWEAFVAGDATGLRFPEFPDFSHLPPEERPVPYPGGTYFLVVYGIKKEGVSADNFAYSDLNGDWQGIAVNEVLMTF
;
A
#
# COMPACT_ATOMS: atom_id res chain seq x y z
N MET A 1 17.22 10.48 -28.10
CA MET A 1 18.60 10.61 -27.53
C MET A 1 19.78 10.12 -28.39
N ARG A 2 19.94 8.82 -28.73
CA ARG A 2 21.22 8.23 -29.25
C ARG A 2 21.96 9.04 -30.34
N HIS A 3 21.24 9.68 -31.27
CA HIS A 3 21.83 10.45 -32.37
C HIS A 3 22.58 11.73 -31.93
N LEU A 4 22.18 12.40 -30.83
CA LEU A 4 22.95 13.51 -30.27
C LEU A 4 24.30 13.02 -29.69
N ARG A 5 24.26 11.89 -28.95
CA ARG A 5 25.46 11.29 -28.33
C ARG A 5 26.50 10.88 -29.38
N PHE A 6 26.07 10.31 -30.50
CA PHE A 6 26.97 9.86 -31.58
C PHE A 6 27.75 11.02 -32.23
N SER A 7 27.13 12.19 -32.36
CA SER A 7 27.74 13.40 -32.92
C SER A 7 28.82 13.98 -31.99
N LEU A 8 28.52 14.11 -30.69
CA LEU A 8 29.50 14.59 -29.70
C LEU A 8 30.68 13.61 -29.53
N ARG A 9 30.42 12.30 -29.42
CA ARG A 9 31.48 11.29 -29.27
C ARG A 9 32.47 11.30 -30.45
N HIS A 10 32.03 11.57 -31.69
CA HIS A 10 32.94 11.73 -32.84
C HIS A 10 33.86 12.95 -32.73
N LEU A 11 33.34 14.12 -32.33
CA LEU A 11 34.16 15.33 -32.16
C LEU A 11 35.19 15.18 -31.03
N ILE A 12 34.80 14.57 -29.90
CA ILE A 12 35.69 14.37 -28.75
C ILE A 12 36.75 13.29 -29.05
N GLY A 13 36.38 12.22 -29.76
CA GLY A 13 37.32 11.16 -30.18
C GLY A 13 38.45 11.65 -31.07
N LEU A 14 38.16 12.51 -32.06
CA LEU A 14 39.20 13.12 -32.90
C LEU A 14 40.16 14.00 -32.08
N ALA A 15 39.64 14.78 -31.12
CA ALA A 15 40.47 15.65 -30.29
C ALA A 15 41.46 14.84 -29.42
N PHE A 16 41.00 13.74 -28.82
CA PHE A 16 41.85 12.89 -27.98
C PHE A 16 42.94 12.16 -28.79
N CYS A 17 42.63 11.76 -30.03
CA CYS A 17 43.59 11.15 -30.94
C CYS A 17 44.72 12.13 -31.34
N MET A 18 44.38 13.41 -31.58
CA MET A 18 45.41 14.44 -31.85
C MET A 18 46.34 14.71 -30.67
N THR A 19 45.89 14.58 -29.42
CA THR A 19 46.77 14.77 -28.25
C THR A 19 47.82 13.67 -28.04
N LEU A 20 47.66 12.49 -28.66
CA LEU A 20 48.61 11.37 -28.53
C LEU A 20 49.74 11.39 -29.59
N LEU A 21 49.60 12.14 -30.67
CA LEU A 21 50.59 12.23 -31.76
C LEU A 21 51.72 13.24 -31.49
N GLY A 22 51.81 13.82 -30.29
CA GLY A 22 52.81 14.82 -29.92
C GLY A 22 54.18 14.28 -29.49
N ALA A 23 54.40 12.96 -29.50
CA ALA A 23 55.57 12.31 -28.87
C ALA A 23 56.36 11.41 -29.85
N CYS A 24 57.03 12.00 -30.84
CA CYS A 24 58.01 11.29 -31.67
C CYS A 24 59.39 11.20 -30.99
N GLY A 25 60.01 10.02 -31.07
CA GLY A 25 61.41 9.79 -30.70
C GLY A 25 61.85 8.42 -31.19
N ASP A 26 62.66 8.38 -32.25
CA ASP A 26 63.13 7.14 -32.88
C ASP A 26 64.01 6.29 -31.94
N ASP A 27 63.92 4.98 -32.08
CA ASP A 27 65.09 4.16 -32.41
C ASP A 27 64.65 2.85 -33.10
N VAL A 28 65.57 2.18 -33.81
CA VAL A 28 65.31 1.07 -34.75
C VAL A 28 66.19 -0.16 -34.40
N VAL A 29 65.94 -1.32 -35.03
CA VAL A 29 66.72 -2.59 -34.98
C VAL A 29 66.29 -3.51 -33.80
N GLU A 30 66.06 -4.84 -33.90
CA GLU A 30 66.38 -5.86 -34.92
C GLU A 30 65.28 -6.97 -35.04
N ASP A 31 65.38 -7.82 -36.07
CA ASP A 31 64.63 -9.08 -36.36
C ASP A 31 65.72 -10.17 -36.61
N PRO A 32 65.60 -11.51 -36.31
CA PRO A 32 64.47 -12.37 -36.77
C PRO A 32 64.15 -13.71 -36.00
N ALA A 33 63.15 -14.44 -36.55
CA ALA A 33 62.95 -15.90 -36.53
C ALA A 33 62.45 -16.57 -35.20
N ASP A 34 61.91 -17.81 -35.15
CA ASP A 34 61.64 -18.87 -36.18
C ASP A 34 60.48 -19.80 -35.71
N GLY A 35 59.84 -20.52 -36.65
CA GLY A 35 59.06 -21.75 -36.41
C GLY A 35 57.67 -21.62 -35.73
N GLY A 36 56.74 -22.56 -35.92
CA GLY A 36 56.76 -23.77 -36.77
C GLY A 36 55.44 -24.55 -36.71
N LEU A 37 55.08 -25.25 -37.79
CA LEU A 37 53.83 -26.00 -37.94
C LEU A 37 53.84 -27.37 -37.23
N ALA A 38 52.66 -27.90 -36.92
CA ALA A 38 52.41 -29.32 -36.65
C ALA A 38 51.05 -29.74 -37.24
N ASP A 39 51.01 -30.92 -37.86
CA ASP A 39 49.92 -31.39 -38.73
C ASP A 39 48.87 -32.28 -38.03
N VAL A 40 47.63 -32.20 -38.55
CA VAL A 40 46.71 -33.31 -38.92
C VAL A 40 46.51 -34.50 -37.97
N ASP A 41 45.24 -34.78 -37.65
CA ASP A 41 44.66 -36.11 -37.94
C ASP A 41 43.19 -36.00 -38.42
N LEU A 42 42.70 -37.03 -39.11
CA LEU A 42 41.36 -37.14 -39.71
C LEU A 42 40.79 -38.54 -39.48
N THR A 43 39.55 -38.66 -38.99
CA THR A 43 38.60 -39.79 -39.22
C THR A 43 37.29 -39.51 -38.46
N ASP A 44 36.13 -40.16 -38.70
CA ASP A 44 35.39 -40.60 -39.90
C ASP A 44 34.11 -41.35 -39.42
N ALA A 45 33.08 -41.47 -40.29
CA ALA A 45 31.94 -42.39 -40.25
C ALA A 45 30.82 -42.25 -39.18
N GLY A 46 29.57 -42.54 -39.62
CA GLY A 46 28.36 -42.72 -38.79
C GLY A 46 27.34 -41.57 -38.91
N ASP A 47 26.38 -41.47 -39.85
CA ASP A 47 25.54 -42.43 -40.64
C ASP A 47 24.10 -42.58 -40.10
N THR A 48 23.12 -42.75 -41.00
CA THR A 48 21.66 -42.95 -40.78
C THR A 48 20.85 -41.79 -40.13
N SER A 49 19.58 -41.52 -40.49
CA SER A 49 18.70 -42.01 -41.57
C SER A 49 17.40 -41.18 -41.67
N ASP A 50 16.85 -41.03 -42.88
CA ASP A 50 15.43 -41.10 -43.31
C ASP A 50 14.28 -40.35 -42.56
N ALA A 51 13.10 -40.05 -43.12
CA ALA A 51 12.59 -39.75 -44.49
C ALA A 51 11.05 -39.48 -44.40
N GLU A 52 10.40 -39.14 -45.53
CA GLU A 52 8.94 -39.25 -45.82
C GLU A 52 7.92 -38.31 -45.09
N ASP A 53 6.74 -37.97 -45.65
CA ASP A 53 6.36 -37.71 -47.06
C ASP A 53 4.98 -36.98 -47.20
N THR A 54 4.74 -36.32 -48.34
CA THR A 54 3.43 -35.99 -49.00
C THR A 54 2.36 -35.02 -48.37
N PRO A 55 1.40 -34.49 -49.19
CA PRO A 55 0.50 -33.36 -48.86
C PRO A 55 -1.02 -33.61 -49.17
N ASP A 56 -1.78 -32.55 -49.51
CA ASP A 56 -3.19 -32.46 -49.98
C ASP A 56 -4.29 -32.67 -48.90
N ALA A 57 -5.56 -32.26 -49.01
CA ALA A 57 -6.37 -31.69 -50.11
C ALA A 57 -7.56 -30.78 -49.61
N GLU A 58 -8.37 -30.26 -50.54
CA GLU A 58 -9.62 -29.46 -50.34
C GLU A 58 -10.87 -30.32 -49.98
N VAL A 59 -11.93 -29.70 -49.40
CA VAL A 59 -13.34 -30.17 -49.46
C VAL A 59 -14.33 -28.97 -49.38
N ASP A 60 -15.40 -29.00 -50.18
CA ASP A 60 -16.50 -28.00 -50.27
C ASP A 60 -17.82 -28.41 -49.56
N ALA A 61 -18.72 -27.41 -49.37
CA ALA A 61 -20.20 -27.51 -49.28
C ALA A 61 -20.84 -28.18 -48.03
N ASP A 62 -22.15 -28.06 -47.73
CA ASP A 62 -23.29 -27.56 -48.54
C ASP A 62 -24.48 -26.98 -47.70
N ASP A 63 -25.43 -26.36 -48.41
CA ASP A 63 -26.74 -25.73 -48.06
C ASP A 63 -27.57 -26.21 -46.83
N THR A 64 -28.39 -25.30 -46.25
CA THR A 64 -29.88 -25.31 -46.44
C THR A 64 -30.64 -24.12 -45.81
N ASP A 65 -31.71 -23.68 -46.47
CA ASP A 65 -32.57 -22.52 -46.13
C ASP A 65 -33.64 -22.78 -45.05
N LEU A 66 -34.33 -21.70 -44.59
CA LEU A 66 -35.78 -21.51 -44.87
C LEU A 66 -36.36 -20.17 -44.35
N ASP A 67 -37.22 -19.55 -45.16
CA ASP A 67 -37.88 -18.25 -44.93
C ASP A 67 -39.18 -18.30 -44.10
N ALA A 68 -39.63 -17.15 -43.56
CA ALA A 68 -41.03 -16.66 -43.62
C ALA A 68 -41.29 -15.31 -42.88
N ASP A 69 -40.98 -14.17 -43.53
CA ASP A 69 -41.91 -13.19 -44.13
C ASP A 69 -43.40 -13.12 -43.65
N PRO A 70 -44.18 -12.00 -43.83
CA PRO A 70 -43.87 -10.56 -44.08
C PRO A 70 -44.65 -9.65 -43.06
N GLN A 71 -45.31 -8.48 -43.27
CA GLN A 71 -45.71 -7.57 -44.38
C GLN A 71 -45.98 -6.11 -43.81
N PRO A 72 -46.49 -5.05 -44.53
CA PRO A 72 -45.76 -3.78 -44.63
C PRO A 72 -46.59 -2.47 -44.49
N ASP A 73 -45.94 -1.31 -44.69
CA ASP A 73 -46.23 -0.26 -45.72
C ASP A 73 -45.32 0.98 -45.44
N SER A 74 -44.90 1.86 -46.37
CA SER A 74 -44.98 2.01 -47.85
C SER A 74 -44.14 3.25 -48.24
N SER A 75 -43.53 3.46 -49.42
CA SER A 75 -43.25 2.66 -50.64
C SER A 75 -42.47 3.53 -51.66
N ASP A 76 -41.65 2.93 -52.53
CA ASP A 76 -41.18 3.43 -53.85
C ASP A 76 -40.24 4.68 -53.93
N ASP A 77 -39.37 4.88 -54.93
CA ASP A 77 -38.63 3.96 -55.85
C ASP A 77 -37.60 4.77 -56.68
N THR A 78 -36.29 4.44 -56.67
CA THR A 78 -35.26 4.94 -57.63
C THR A 78 -34.00 4.06 -57.60
N ASP A 79 -33.38 3.84 -58.76
CA ASP A 79 -32.26 2.92 -58.97
C ASP A 79 -31.06 3.58 -59.71
N ALA A 80 -29.87 3.01 -59.51
CA ALA A 80 -28.59 3.22 -60.21
C ALA A 80 -28.00 4.65 -60.33
N ASP A 81 -26.99 4.96 -59.50
CA ASP A 81 -25.58 5.00 -59.95
C ASP A 81 -24.59 4.93 -58.76
N LEU A 82 -23.33 4.58 -59.02
CA LEU A 82 -22.31 4.18 -58.03
C LEU A 82 -21.63 5.35 -57.28
N PRO A 83 -21.33 5.19 -55.96
CA PRO A 83 -20.25 5.89 -55.26
C PRO A 83 -19.10 4.94 -54.87
N ASP A 84 -17.85 5.38 -55.08
CA ASP A 84 -16.62 4.72 -54.60
C ASP A 84 -15.98 5.54 -53.45
N ALA A 85 -15.24 4.85 -52.59
CA ALA A 85 -14.20 5.37 -51.67
C ALA A 85 -14.62 6.37 -50.57
N ASP A 86 -15.14 5.81 -49.47
CA ASP A 86 -14.45 5.81 -48.17
C ASP A 86 -13.77 7.12 -47.73
N VAL A 87 -14.55 7.96 -47.03
CA VAL A 87 -14.03 8.85 -45.99
C VAL A 87 -14.45 8.20 -44.66
N GLU A 88 -13.48 7.74 -43.85
CA GLU A 88 -13.79 7.42 -42.46
C GLU A 88 -14.17 8.72 -41.73
N PRO A 89 -15.26 8.73 -40.95
CA PRO A 89 -15.64 9.91 -40.19
C PRO A 89 -14.61 10.18 -39.08
N ASP A 90 -14.33 11.46 -38.83
CA ASP A 90 -13.65 11.87 -37.60
C ASP A 90 -14.39 11.29 -36.38
N ALA A 91 -13.63 10.95 -35.33
CA ALA A 91 -14.16 10.34 -34.11
C ALA A 91 -15.33 11.14 -33.52
N ASP A 92 -16.26 10.45 -32.86
CA ASP A 92 -17.45 11.02 -32.24
C ASP A 92 -17.10 12.16 -31.27
N VAL A 93 -17.12 13.40 -31.77
CA VAL A 93 -17.18 14.61 -30.94
C VAL A 93 -18.58 14.66 -30.37
N GLU A 94 -18.74 14.14 -29.16
CA GLU A 94 -20.00 14.20 -28.42
C GLU A 94 -20.49 15.66 -28.37
N PRO A 95 -21.81 15.89 -28.55
CA PRO A 95 -22.35 17.24 -28.53
C PRO A 95 -22.05 17.86 -27.15
N PRO A 96 -21.52 19.11 -27.09
CA PRO A 96 -21.11 19.69 -25.83
C PRO A 96 -22.30 19.73 -24.84
N PRO A 97 -22.10 19.32 -23.58
CA PRO A 97 -23.18 19.06 -22.63
C PRO A 97 -24.06 20.30 -22.46
N THR A 98 -25.38 20.10 -22.54
CA THR A 98 -26.38 21.19 -22.49
C THR A 98 -26.84 21.50 -21.07
N GLU A 99 -26.48 20.67 -20.10
CA GLU A 99 -26.69 20.83 -18.67
C GLU A 99 -25.49 20.25 -17.92
N VAL A 100 -25.27 20.67 -16.67
CA VAL A 100 -24.22 20.10 -15.81
C VAL A 100 -24.76 18.85 -15.11
N LEU A 101 -23.96 17.78 -15.02
CA LEU A 101 -24.33 16.50 -14.41
C LEU A 101 -23.29 16.10 -13.36
N LEU A 102 -23.72 15.59 -12.21
CA LEU A 102 -22.85 15.11 -11.14
C LEU A 102 -23.17 13.64 -10.82
N GLU A 103 -22.31 12.72 -11.29
CA GLU A 103 -22.54 11.28 -11.17
C GLU A 103 -22.07 10.70 -9.83
N SER A 104 -20.86 11.08 -9.38
CA SER A 104 -20.25 10.47 -8.20
C SER A 104 -19.20 11.34 -7.52
N VAL A 105 -18.92 11.01 -6.25
CA VAL A 105 -17.84 11.57 -5.43
C VAL A 105 -17.02 10.43 -4.83
N THR A 106 -15.70 10.49 -4.98
CA THR A 106 -14.76 9.49 -4.45
C THR A 106 -13.72 10.16 -3.55
N PRO A 107 -13.57 9.76 -2.28
CA PRO A 107 -14.43 8.83 -1.53
C PRO A 107 -15.79 9.47 -1.18
N ALA A 108 -16.85 8.67 -1.09
CA ALA A 108 -18.20 9.14 -0.75
C ALA A 108 -18.42 9.39 0.76
N ARG A 109 -17.35 9.45 1.57
CA ARG A 109 -17.42 9.68 3.03
C ARG A 109 -16.10 10.20 3.59
N GLY A 110 -16.15 10.83 4.77
CA GLY A 110 -14.98 11.36 5.46
C GLY A 110 -15.29 12.02 6.82
N PRO A 111 -14.26 12.43 7.57
CA PRO A 111 -14.43 13.02 8.90
C PRO A 111 -15.16 14.38 8.90
N LEU A 112 -15.95 14.62 9.95
CA LEU A 112 -16.75 15.82 10.20
C LEU A 112 -15.91 17.11 10.24
N ALA A 113 -14.62 17.00 10.58
CA ALA A 113 -13.68 18.11 10.54
C ALA A 113 -13.37 18.62 9.11
N GLY A 114 -13.77 17.88 8.07
CA GLY A 114 -13.36 18.12 6.69
C GLY A 114 -11.94 17.62 6.41
N GLY A 115 -11.33 18.13 5.34
CA GLY A 115 -9.96 17.80 4.94
C GLY A 115 -9.82 16.46 4.20
N THR A 116 -10.91 15.82 3.80
CA THR A 116 -10.87 14.62 2.93
C THR A 116 -10.61 15.08 1.49
N PRO A 117 -9.52 14.66 0.83
CA PRO A 117 -9.38 14.87 -0.61
C PRO A 117 -10.51 14.13 -1.34
N PHE A 118 -11.16 14.77 -2.30
CA PHE A 118 -12.23 14.18 -3.10
C PHE A 118 -12.05 14.46 -4.59
N VAL A 119 -12.59 13.57 -5.42
CA VAL A 119 -12.73 13.71 -6.87
C VAL A 119 -14.20 13.55 -7.24
N LEU A 120 -14.74 14.49 -8.01
CA LEU A 120 -16.09 14.44 -8.56
C LEU A 120 -16.06 14.05 -10.03
N ARG A 121 -16.92 13.11 -10.42
CA ARG A 121 -17.14 12.72 -11.82
C ARG A 121 -18.52 13.15 -12.29
N GLY A 122 -18.61 13.50 -13.56
CA GLY A 122 -19.81 14.04 -14.19
C GLY A 122 -19.48 14.76 -15.50
N GLU A 123 -20.46 15.46 -16.04
CA GLU A 123 -20.38 16.15 -17.34
C GLU A 123 -20.64 17.65 -17.17
N GLY A 124 -20.10 18.46 -18.09
CA GLY A 124 -20.37 19.90 -18.12
C GLY A 124 -19.68 20.72 -17.03
N PHE A 125 -18.64 20.18 -16.38
CA PHE A 125 -17.81 20.97 -15.46
C PHE A 125 -16.92 21.96 -16.24
N SER A 126 -16.78 23.18 -15.70
CA SER A 126 -15.95 24.27 -16.21
C SER A 126 -15.15 24.94 -15.08
N GLU A 127 -14.18 25.80 -15.41
CA GLU A 127 -13.47 26.63 -14.41
C GLU A 127 -14.41 27.56 -13.62
N GLU A 128 -15.64 27.81 -14.10
CA GLU A 128 -16.65 28.59 -13.38
C GLU A 128 -17.64 27.71 -12.58
N THR A 129 -17.57 26.38 -12.68
CA THR A 129 -18.40 25.44 -11.91
C THR A 129 -17.98 25.43 -10.44
N ARG A 130 -18.95 25.60 -9.53
CA ARG A 130 -18.71 25.65 -8.08
C ARG A 130 -19.35 24.48 -7.34
N VAL A 131 -18.60 23.92 -6.40
CA VAL A 131 -19.01 22.78 -5.58
C VAL A 131 -19.48 23.24 -4.21
N PHE A 132 -20.61 22.66 -3.77
CA PHE A 132 -21.20 22.90 -2.46
C PHE A 132 -21.45 21.59 -1.72
N PHE A 133 -20.97 21.50 -0.48
CA PHE A 133 -21.39 20.48 0.48
C PHE A 133 -22.50 21.10 1.35
N ASP A 134 -23.74 20.67 1.12
CA ASP A 134 -25.01 21.30 1.52
C ASP A 134 -25.13 22.78 1.07
N ILE A 135 -24.52 23.67 1.85
CA ILE A 135 -24.52 25.13 1.66
C ILE A 135 -23.11 25.73 1.75
N VAL A 136 -22.09 24.91 2.02
CA VAL A 136 -20.70 25.34 2.15
C VAL A 136 -20.03 25.23 0.80
N ASP A 137 -19.69 26.39 0.25
CA ASP A 137 -18.87 26.58 -0.95
C ASP A 137 -17.47 25.99 -0.74
N VAL A 138 -16.95 25.30 -1.75
CA VAL A 138 -15.64 24.63 -1.70
C VAL A 138 -14.79 25.08 -2.88
N GLU A 139 -13.54 25.43 -2.60
CA GLU A 139 -12.53 25.70 -3.62
C GLU A 139 -12.12 24.36 -4.25
N VAL A 140 -12.27 24.26 -5.58
CA VAL A 140 -12.08 23.03 -6.34
C VAL A 140 -11.30 23.32 -7.63
N ASP A 141 -10.41 22.40 -7.98
CA ASP A 141 -9.61 22.45 -9.20
C ASP A 141 -10.22 21.50 -10.25
N LEU A 142 -10.52 22.04 -11.44
CA LEU A 142 -10.95 21.23 -12.59
C LEU A 142 -9.72 20.59 -13.26
N ILE A 143 -9.63 19.27 -13.17
CA ILE A 143 -8.53 18.47 -13.73
C ILE A 143 -9.12 17.35 -14.58
N ASP A 144 -8.77 17.30 -15.86
CA ASP A 144 -9.19 16.28 -16.83
C ASP A 144 -10.70 15.99 -16.83
N GLY A 145 -11.52 17.05 -16.76
CA GLY A 145 -12.98 16.94 -16.72
C GLY A 145 -13.58 16.55 -15.37
N THR A 146 -12.77 16.40 -14.32
CA THR A 146 -13.20 16.08 -12.95
C THR A 146 -12.93 17.24 -11.99
N LEU A 147 -13.85 17.51 -11.06
CA LEU A 147 -13.65 18.55 -10.04
C LEU A 147 -13.01 17.92 -8.80
N THR A 148 -11.82 18.37 -8.43
CA THR A 148 -11.05 17.86 -7.30
C THR A 148 -11.01 18.89 -6.18
N GLY A 149 -10.92 18.46 -4.92
CA GLY A 149 -10.84 19.40 -3.79
C GLY A 149 -10.68 18.73 -2.44
N THR A 150 -10.85 19.49 -1.35
CA THR A 150 -10.88 18.95 0.01
C THR A 150 -12.18 19.28 0.72
N THR A 151 -12.78 18.31 1.41
CA THR A 151 -14.10 18.50 2.01
C THR A 151 -14.09 19.59 3.08
N PRO A 152 -15.11 20.46 3.15
CA PRO A 152 -15.22 21.43 4.23
C PRO A 152 -15.63 20.73 5.53
N PRO A 153 -15.47 21.38 6.70
CA PRO A 153 -16.07 20.91 7.93
C PRO A 153 -17.60 20.77 7.77
N GLY A 154 -18.13 19.58 8.03
CA GLY A 154 -19.53 19.25 7.83
C GLY A 154 -20.47 19.95 8.83
N ALA A 155 -21.72 20.19 8.42
CA ALA A 155 -22.72 20.81 9.29
C ALA A 155 -23.18 19.90 10.46
N GLY A 156 -22.94 18.59 10.34
CA GLY A 156 -23.22 17.57 11.35
C GLY A 156 -22.85 16.17 10.84
N VAL A 157 -22.89 15.16 11.72
CA VAL A 157 -22.70 13.75 11.34
C VAL A 157 -23.89 13.26 10.53
N GLY A 158 -23.63 12.59 9.41
CA GLY A 158 -24.66 12.06 8.52
C GLY A 158 -24.43 12.43 7.05
N PRO A 159 -25.40 12.15 6.17
CA PRO A 159 -25.32 12.49 4.76
C PRO A 159 -25.45 14.00 4.52
N ALA A 160 -24.60 14.53 3.64
CA ALA A 160 -24.68 15.85 3.06
C ALA A 160 -25.10 15.76 1.59
N THR A 161 -25.79 16.78 1.10
CA THR A 161 -26.09 16.93 -0.33
C THR A 161 -24.90 17.59 -1.01
N LEU A 162 -24.27 16.87 -1.94
CA LEU A 162 -23.24 17.45 -2.80
C LEU A 162 -23.90 18.07 -4.02
N ARG A 163 -23.55 19.31 -4.37
CA ARG A 163 -24.11 20.02 -5.52
C ARG A 163 -23.03 20.74 -6.32
N VAL A 164 -23.15 20.69 -7.64
CA VAL A 164 -22.43 21.55 -8.59
C VAL A 164 -23.35 22.65 -9.09
N ILE A 165 -22.79 23.84 -9.33
CA ILE A 165 -23.47 24.95 -10.02
C ILE A 165 -22.52 25.53 -11.06
N ASP A 166 -22.88 25.42 -12.34
CA ASP A 166 -22.22 26.08 -13.46
C ASP A 166 -23.05 27.30 -13.94
N PRO A 167 -22.44 28.47 -14.15
CA PRO A 167 -23.18 29.69 -14.51
C PRO A 167 -23.76 29.68 -15.93
N VAL A 168 -23.36 28.74 -16.79
CA VAL A 168 -23.90 28.55 -18.15
C VAL A 168 -24.81 27.32 -18.22
N LEU A 169 -24.42 26.21 -17.58
CA LEU A 169 -25.06 24.89 -17.72
C LEU A 169 -26.00 24.49 -16.56
N GLY A 170 -26.10 25.26 -15.46
CA GLY A 170 -27.16 25.10 -14.44
C GLY A 170 -26.70 24.56 -13.10
N GLU A 171 -27.52 23.76 -12.41
CA GLU A 171 -27.15 23.08 -11.16
C GLU A 171 -27.64 21.63 -11.14
N ASP A 172 -26.83 20.73 -10.58
CA ASP A 172 -27.19 19.33 -10.31
C ASP A 172 -26.61 18.86 -8.97
N ALA A 173 -27.26 17.88 -8.32
CA ALA A 173 -26.96 17.52 -6.94
C ALA A 173 -27.19 16.05 -6.58
N LEU A 174 -26.12 15.41 -6.09
CA LEU A 174 -26.18 14.13 -5.39
C LEU A 174 -26.71 14.35 -3.96
N VAL A 175 -28.02 14.22 -3.80
CA VAL A 175 -28.69 14.20 -2.50
C VAL A 175 -28.19 12.99 -1.69
N ASN A 176 -27.58 13.25 -0.54
CA ASN A 176 -26.83 12.30 0.28
C ASN A 176 -25.54 11.74 -0.36
N GLY A 177 -24.99 12.41 -1.39
CA GLY A 177 -23.83 11.94 -2.15
C GLY A 177 -22.55 11.75 -1.32
N PHE A 178 -22.40 12.49 -0.22
CA PHE A 178 -21.26 12.36 0.70
C PHE A 178 -21.75 12.16 2.14
N THR A 179 -21.05 11.35 2.95
CA THR A 179 -21.37 11.13 4.37
C THR A 179 -20.26 11.59 5.30
N TYR A 180 -20.57 12.52 6.21
CA TYR A 180 -19.67 12.92 7.29
C TYR A 180 -19.80 12.00 8.50
N PHE A 181 -18.69 11.36 8.91
CA PHE A 181 -18.58 10.61 10.18
C PHE A 181 -17.83 11.43 11.24
N GLU A 182 -18.01 11.12 12.53
CA GLU A 182 -17.17 11.70 13.60
C GLU A 182 -16.09 10.70 14.02
N ASP A 183 -14.87 11.17 14.29
CA ASP A 183 -13.76 10.30 14.66
C ASP A 183 -14.06 9.47 15.92
N LEU A 184 -13.82 8.16 15.82
CA LEU A 184 -14.08 7.21 16.90
C LEU A 184 -13.12 7.50 18.07
N SER A 185 -13.67 7.94 19.20
CA SER A 185 -12.90 8.26 20.40
C SER A 185 -13.53 7.65 21.65
N PHE A 186 -12.70 7.41 22.67
CA PHE A 186 -13.09 6.90 23.98
C PHE A 186 -12.81 7.95 25.05
N SER A 187 -13.74 8.13 26.00
CA SER A 187 -13.59 9.09 27.11
C SER A 187 -13.73 8.46 28.49
N SER A 188 -14.64 7.48 28.66
CA SER A 188 -14.76 6.70 29.89
C SER A 188 -15.62 5.46 29.70
N VAL A 189 -15.44 4.48 30.59
CA VAL A 189 -16.41 3.41 30.85
C VAL A 189 -16.82 3.46 32.31
N GLN A 190 -18.10 3.22 32.61
CA GLN A 190 -18.56 3.15 34.00
C GLN A 190 -19.66 2.09 34.17
N PRO A 191 -19.56 1.17 35.16
CA PRO A 191 -18.43 0.99 36.08
C PRO A 191 -17.13 0.60 35.37
N ASP A 192 -16.01 1.09 35.88
CA ASP A 192 -14.64 0.76 35.44
C ASP A 192 -14.09 -0.48 36.16
N ARG A 193 -14.84 -1.05 37.11
CA ARG A 193 -14.51 -2.26 37.86
C ARG A 193 -15.74 -3.17 37.91
N ILE A 194 -15.60 -4.42 37.47
CA ILE A 194 -16.70 -5.38 37.32
C ILE A 194 -16.32 -6.81 37.70
N ALA A 195 -17.31 -7.65 38.02
CA ALA A 195 -17.10 -9.06 38.33
C ALA A 195 -16.45 -9.83 37.16
N THR A 196 -15.52 -10.74 37.45
CA THR A 196 -14.92 -11.68 36.48
C THR A 196 -15.94 -12.58 35.78
N ALA A 197 -17.12 -12.75 36.38
CA ALA A 197 -18.26 -13.43 35.77
C ALA A 197 -18.85 -12.68 34.55
N GLY A 198 -18.56 -11.38 34.37
CA GLY A 198 -19.18 -10.55 33.34
C GLY A 198 -20.59 -10.10 33.72
N GLY A 199 -21.47 -9.96 32.73
CA GLY A 199 -22.90 -9.64 32.89
C GLY A 199 -23.21 -8.19 33.31
N ALA A 200 -22.23 -7.44 33.78
CA ALA A 200 -22.39 -6.05 34.22
C ALA A 200 -22.74 -5.11 33.05
N GLU A 201 -23.73 -4.22 33.25
CA GLU A 201 -24.04 -3.15 32.30
C GLU A 201 -23.07 -1.97 32.47
N LEU A 202 -22.27 -1.75 31.42
CA LEU A 202 -21.34 -0.66 31.25
C LEU A 202 -21.99 0.48 30.45
N SER A 203 -21.82 1.71 30.91
CA SER A 203 -21.99 2.92 30.11
C SER A 203 -20.64 3.32 29.51
N VAL A 204 -20.45 3.08 28.22
CA VAL A 204 -19.24 3.46 27.47
C VAL A 204 -19.48 4.80 26.80
N ARG A 205 -18.66 5.80 27.11
CA ARG A 205 -18.75 7.16 26.58
C ARG A 205 -17.57 7.49 25.67
N GLY A 206 -17.84 8.26 24.63
CA GLY A 206 -16.88 8.56 23.58
C GLY A 206 -17.44 9.52 22.56
N ARG A 207 -17.01 9.37 21.30
CA ARG A 207 -17.54 10.04 20.11
C ARG A 207 -17.40 9.12 18.89
N GLY A 208 -18.08 9.45 17.79
CA GLY A 208 -18.04 8.63 16.57
C GLY A 208 -18.79 7.31 16.66
N PHE A 209 -19.63 7.11 17.69
CA PHE A 209 -20.43 5.89 17.78
C PHE A 209 -21.58 5.91 16.76
N THR A 210 -21.90 4.73 16.27
CA THR A 210 -22.94 4.43 15.28
C THR A 210 -23.77 3.22 15.75
N PRO A 211 -24.96 2.94 15.16
CA PRO A 211 -25.71 1.72 15.43
C PRO A 211 -24.93 0.42 15.22
N GLU A 212 -23.92 0.47 14.34
CA GLU A 212 -23.04 -0.65 13.98
C GLU A 212 -21.77 -0.75 14.85
N THR A 213 -21.51 0.21 15.74
CA THR A 213 -20.30 0.22 16.57
C THR A 213 -20.28 -0.97 17.52
N ARG A 214 -19.40 -1.93 17.24
CA ARG A 214 -19.09 -3.11 18.05
C ARG A 214 -18.15 -2.75 19.19
N VAL A 215 -18.22 -3.53 20.26
CA VAL A 215 -17.37 -3.37 21.45
C VAL A 215 -16.78 -4.73 21.85
N SER A 216 -15.50 -4.75 22.19
CA SER A 216 -14.85 -5.91 22.82
C SER A 216 -14.05 -5.49 24.05
N LEU A 217 -13.89 -6.41 25.00
CA LEU A 217 -13.46 -6.15 26.37
C LEU A 217 -12.49 -7.27 26.78
N GLY A 218 -11.20 -6.94 26.94
CA GLY A 218 -10.14 -7.92 27.19
C GLY A 218 -9.84 -8.83 25.99
N GLY A 219 -10.23 -8.44 24.77
CA GLY A 219 -10.12 -9.23 23.54
C GLY A 219 -11.37 -10.06 23.19
N THR A 220 -12.32 -10.20 24.11
CA THR A 220 -13.59 -10.92 23.90
C THR A 220 -14.70 -9.97 23.48
N THR A 221 -15.49 -10.31 22.46
CA THR A 221 -16.68 -9.56 22.03
C THR A 221 -17.63 -9.32 23.21
N ALA A 222 -18.18 -8.10 23.33
CA ALA A 222 -19.14 -7.82 24.39
C ALA A 222 -20.46 -8.56 24.14
N LEU A 223 -20.97 -9.22 25.19
CA LEU A 223 -22.17 -10.08 25.15
C LEU A 223 -23.38 -9.41 24.49
N ARG A 224 -23.48 -8.09 24.67
CA ARG A 224 -24.40 -7.24 23.94
C ARG A 224 -23.90 -5.80 24.01
N HIS A 225 -24.11 -5.04 22.96
CA HIS A 225 -24.07 -3.58 23.00
C HIS A 225 -25.38 -3.00 22.46
N THR A 226 -25.66 -1.75 22.81
CA THR A 226 -26.85 -1.02 22.37
C THR A 226 -26.46 0.44 22.21
N PHE A 227 -26.55 0.93 20.98
CA PHE A 227 -26.34 2.33 20.64
C PHE A 227 -27.42 3.19 21.29
N ILE A 228 -27.01 4.23 22.03
CA ILE A 228 -27.90 5.20 22.68
C ILE A 228 -27.75 6.58 22.03
N SER A 229 -26.50 6.98 21.73
CA SER A 229 -26.16 8.15 20.92
C SER A 229 -24.71 8.04 20.42
N SER A 230 -24.28 8.95 19.54
CA SER A 230 -22.89 9.05 19.09
C SER A 230 -21.85 9.22 20.21
N GLU A 231 -22.28 9.64 21.40
CA GLU A 231 -21.45 9.80 22.60
C GLU A 231 -21.67 8.70 23.69
N LEU A 232 -22.60 7.75 23.50
CA LEU A 232 -22.94 6.73 24.50
C LEU A 232 -23.39 5.38 23.92
N LEU A 233 -22.71 4.31 24.33
CA LEU A 233 -23.16 2.92 24.22
C LEU A 233 -23.52 2.36 25.60
N ARG A 234 -24.56 1.51 25.66
CA ARG A 234 -24.75 0.54 26.76
C ARG A 234 -24.15 -0.79 26.33
N VAL A 235 -23.34 -1.40 27.17
CA VAL A 235 -22.57 -2.62 26.85
C VAL A 235 -22.67 -3.61 28.00
N ILE A 236 -22.99 -4.86 27.72
CA ILE A 236 -22.98 -5.95 28.71
C ILE A 236 -21.63 -6.66 28.60
N ALA A 237 -20.87 -6.67 29.69
CA ALA A 237 -19.52 -7.23 29.70
C ALA A 237 -19.51 -8.76 29.60
N PRO A 238 -18.56 -9.38 28.87
CA PRO A 238 -18.33 -10.82 28.88
C PRO A 238 -17.65 -11.27 30.18
N PRO A 239 -17.61 -12.58 30.47
CA PRO A 239 -16.69 -13.13 31.46
C PRO A 239 -15.24 -12.73 31.12
N GLY A 240 -14.41 -12.53 32.14
CA GLY A 240 -13.05 -12.03 31.97
C GLY A 240 -12.10 -12.47 33.09
N LEU A 241 -10.82 -12.62 32.75
CA LEU A 241 -9.77 -12.99 33.70
C LEU A 241 -9.52 -11.85 34.71
N PRO A 242 -9.19 -12.15 35.99
CA PRO A 242 -8.91 -11.12 36.98
C PRO A 242 -7.71 -10.25 36.57
N GLY A 243 -7.92 -8.95 36.41
CA GLY A 243 -6.89 -8.05 35.87
C GLY A 243 -7.48 -6.83 35.15
N PRO A 244 -6.61 -5.91 34.68
CA PRO A 244 -7.05 -4.87 33.75
C PRO A 244 -7.48 -5.50 32.41
N ALA A 245 -8.42 -4.85 31.74
CA ALA A 245 -8.88 -5.25 30.41
C ALA A 245 -8.97 -4.03 29.49
N ASP A 246 -8.45 -4.19 28.29
CA ASP A 246 -8.56 -3.21 27.21
C ASP A 246 -9.99 -3.17 26.69
N LEU A 247 -10.50 -1.97 26.39
CA LEU A 247 -11.78 -1.78 25.72
C LEU A 247 -11.50 -1.38 24.28
N ARG A 248 -12.04 -2.13 23.33
CA ARG A 248 -11.94 -1.80 21.91
C ARG A 248 -13.31 -1.48 21.33
N LEU A 249 -13.33 -0.47 20.47
CA LEU A 249 -14.47 0.02 19.72
C LEU A 249 -14.16 -0.14 18.24
N THR A 250 -15.10 -0.68 17.45
CA THR A 250 -14.95 -0.83 16.00
C THR A 250 -16.26 -0.45 15.33
N ASN A 251 -16.23 0.46 14.37
CA ASN A 251 -17.33 0.77 13.45
C ASN A 251 -16.83 0.57 11.99
N PRO A 252 -17.63 0.83 10.94
CA PRO A 252 -17.15 0.68 9.56
C PRO A 252 -15.93 1.56 9.22
N ASP A 253 -15.89 2.77 9.78
CA ASP A 253 -14.95 3.83 9.39
C ASP A 253 -13.65 3.80 10.21
N ALA A 254 -13.65 3.22 11.43
CA ALA A 254 -12.54 3.28 12.37
C ALA A 254 -12.52 2.12 13.40
N SER A 255 -11.35 1.89 14.00
CA SER A 255 -11.14 0.94 15.11
C SER A 255 -10.19 1.56 16.15
N LEU A 256 -10.61 1.60 17.41
CA LEU A 256 -9.91 2.24 18.53
C LEU A 256 -9.77 1.29 19.71
N THR A 257 -8.56 1.12 20.23
CA THR A 257 -8.30 0.40 21.50
C THR A 257 -7.94 1.38 22.61
N ALA A 258 -8.70 1.35 23.71
CA ALA A 258 -8.40 2.03 24.96
C ALA A 258 -7.76 1.03 25.96
N PRO A 259 -6.44 1.12 26.20
CA PRO A 259 -5.73 0.13 27.01
C PRO A 259 -6.04 0.29 28.51
N ASN A 260 -6.22 -0.83 29.21
CA ASN A 260 -6.55 -0.91 30.65
C ASN A 260 -7.83 -0.10 31.03
N ALA A 261 -8.79 0.03 30.12
CA ALA A 261 -9.96 0.89 30.28
C ALA A 261 -10.88 0.49 31.44
N LEU A 262 -10.89 -0.80 31.81
CA LEU A 262 -11.58 -1.32 32.99
C LEU A 262 -10.73 -2.38 33.70
N ARG A 263 -11.23 -2.88 34.83
CA ARG A 263 -10.65 -4.00 35.57
C ARG A 263 -11.70 -5.05 35.94
N TYR A 264 -11.47 -6.29 35.52
CA TYR A 264 -12.18 -7.44 36.10
C TYR A 264 -11.62 -7.71 37.50
N VAL A 265 -12.51 -7.75 38.49
CA VAL A 265 -12.25 -8.15 39.87
C VAL A 265 -13.06 -9.41 40.15
N ALA A 266 -12.48 -10.37 40.88
CA ALA A 266 -13.28 -11.49 41.36
C ALA A 266 -14.32 -10.96 42.37
N SER A 267 -15.58 -11.34 42.21
CA SER A 267 -16.60 -11.12 43.25
C SER A 267 -16.16 -11.76 44.55
N ILE A 268 -16.48 -11.11 45.67
CA ILE A 268 -16.05 -11.60 46.97
C ILE A 268 -17.03 -12.67 47.42
N ASP A 269 -16.49 -13.84 47.75
CA ASP A 269 -17.25 -14.98 48.26
C ASP A 269 -16.49 -15.63 49.43
N LEU A 270 -17.21 -16.31 50.32
CA LEU A 270 -16.67 -17.00 51.48
C LEU A 270 -17.15 -18.46 51.46
N ASP A 271 -16.27 -19.39 51.12
CA ASP A 271 -16.57 -20.84 51.15
C ASP A 271 -16.70 -21.35 52.60
N ARG A 272 -15.71 -21.04 53.45
CA ARG A 272 -15.58 -21.60 54.81
C ARG A 272 -14.49 -20.91 55.64
N VAL A 273 -14.49 -21.20 56.94
CA VAL A 273 -13.42 -20.88 57.90
C VAL A 273 -12.79 -22.19 58.41
N ASP A 274 -11.48 -22.24 58.57
CA ASP A 274 -10.73 -23.45 58.94
C ASP A 274 -9.56 -23.12 59.91
N PRO A 275 -9.58 -23.59 61.17
CA PRO A 275 -10.71 -24.25 61.83
C PRO A 275 -11.92 -23.29 61.99
N PRO A 276 -13.17 -23.81 61.95
CA PRO A 276 -14.38 -23.02 62.19
C PRO A 276 -14.64 -22.77 63.70
N TYR A 277 -13.59 -22.74 64.53
CA TYR A 277 -13.67 -22.52 65.97
C TYR A 277 -12.34 -22.06 66.59
N GLY A 278 -12.41 -21.49 67.79
CA GLY A 278 -11.27 -21.03 68.60
C GLY A 278 -11.70 -20.72 70.04
N ASP A 279 -10.78 -20.42 70.95
CA ASP A 279 -11.14 -20.05 72.32
C ASP A 279 -11.73 -18.64 72.36
N ALA A 280 -12.62 -18.36 73.32
CA ALA A 280 -13.20 -17.02 73.51
C ALA A 280 -12.16 -15.90 73.76
N ALA A 281 -10.89 -16.27 74.03
CA ALA A 281 -9.77 -15.34 74.19
C ALA A 281 -9.30 -14.70 72.87
N GLY A 282 -9.44 -15.39 71.73
CA GLY A 282 -8.87 -14.97 70.45
C GLY A 282 -7.34 -15.12 70.36
N ASP A 283 -6.75 -14.57 69.29
CA ASP A 283 -5.34 -14.72 68.87
C ASP A 283 -4.98 -16.10 68.29
N GLU A 284 -5.98 -16.95 67.98
CA GLU A 284 -5.78 -18.14 67.14
C GLU A 284 -5.56 -17.75 65.67
N LEU A 285 -4.75 -18.55 64.97
CA LEU A 285 -4.64 -18.47 63.52
C LEU A 285 -5.72 -19.34 62.86
N VAL A 286 -6.49 -18.73 61.98
CA VAL A 286 -7.49 -19.41 61.14
C VAL A 286 -7.29 -19.01 59.69
N THR A 287 -7.72 -19.89 58.77
CA THR A 287 -7.72 -19.66 57.33
C THR A 287 -9.15 -19.52 56.85
N ILE A 288 -9.47 -18.41 56.21
CA ILE A 288 -10.71 -18.25 55.43
C ILE A 288 -10.43 -18.69 54.00
N TYR A 289 -11.38 -19.43 53.42
CA TYR A 289 -11.38 -19.81 52.01
C TYR A 289 -12.56 -19.13 51.30
N GLY A 290 -12.42 -18.86 50.00
CA GLY A 290 -13.46 -18.24 49.20
C GLY A 290 -12.95 -17.75 47.84
N ALA A 291 -13.44 -16.58 47.42
CA ALA A 291 -12.98 -15.87 46.23
C ALA A 291 -12.92 -14.35 46.48
N GLY A 292 -12.13 -13.63 45.67
CA GLY A 292 -12.03 -12.16 45.75
C GLY A 292 -11.30 -11.62 46.98
N LEU A 293 -10.68 -12.48 47.78
CA LEU A 293 -9.96 -12.08 48.99
C LEU A 293 -8.72 -11.23 48.64
N SER A 294 -8.45 -10.18 49.43
CA SER A 294 -7.32 -9.26 49.20
C SER A 294 -6.79 -8.65 50.50
N GLU A 295 -5.51 -8.26 50.55
CA GLU A 295 -4.90 -7.59 51.73
C GLU A 295 -5.66 -6.31 52.17
N THR A 296 -6.42 -5.70 51.25
CA THR A 296 -7.16 -4.45 51.46
C THR A 296 -8.56 -4.62 52.06
N MET A 297 -9.02 -5.85 52.28
CA MET A 297 -10.36 -6.11 52.85
C MET A 297 -10.41 -5.94 54.37
N ALA A 298 -11.60 -5.69 54.91
CA ALA A 298 -11.87 -5.76 56.34
C ALA A 298 -12.63 -7.05 56.66
N LEU A 299 -12.08 -7.87 57.56
CA LEU A 299 -12.68 -9.13 58.00
C LEU A 299 -13.17 -9.04 59.45
N TYR A 300 -14.36 -9.56 59.71
CA TYR A 300 -15.07 -9.47 60.98
C TYR A 300 -15.57 -10.82 61.47
N PHE A 301 -15.49 -11.04 62.79
CA PHE A 301 -16.09 -12.14 63.52
C PHE A 301 -17.16 -11.52 64.42
N GLY A 302 -18.43 -11.71 64.03
CA GLY A 302 -19.56 -10.91 64.49
C GLY A 302 -19.31 -9.42 64.25
N ASN A 303 -19.15 -8.66 65.33
CA ASN A 303 -18.88 -7.21 65.29
C ASN A 303 -17.41 -6.84 65.54
N ALA A 304 -16.52 -7.82 65.76
CA ALA A 304 -15.11 -7.58 66.06
C ALA A 304 -14.24 -7.79 64.81
N GLN A 305 -13.35 -6.84 64.52
CA GLN A 305 -12.47 -6.95 63.35
C GLN A 305 -11.27 -7.86 63.64
N ALA A 306 -10.98 -8.79 62.73
CA ALA A 306 -9.80 -9.65 62.76
C ALA A 306 -8.54 -8.94 62.23
N THR A 307 -7.37 -9.52 62.50
CA THR A 307 -6.10 -9.05 61.93
C THR A 307 -5.64 -10.01 60.84
N ILE A 308 -5.59 -9.56 59.58
CA ILE A 308 -5.06 -10.35 58.46
C ILE A 308 -3.53 -10.50 58.62
N GLU A 309 -2.99 -11.71 58.41
CA GLU A 309 -1.54 -11.95 58.33
C GLU A 309 -1.05 -12.11 56.89
N ASP A 310 -1.77 -12.86 56.05
CA ASP A 310 -1.40 -13.16 54.65
C ASP A 310 -2.64 -13.42 53.78
N VAL A 311 -2.53 -13.21 52.47
CA VAL A 311 -3.59 -13.50 51.49
C VAL A 311 -2.98 -14.17 50.26
N ALA A 312 -3.54 -15.31 49.87
CA ALA A 312 -3.04 -16.09 48.74
C ALA A 312 -3.12 -15.26 47.43
N PRO A 313 -2.10 -15.29 46.55
CA PRO A 313 -2.07 -14.48 45.31
C PRO A 313 -3.18 -14.76 44.30
N ASP A 314 -3.93 -15.86 44.47
CA ASP A 314 -5.10 -16.22 43.65
C ASP A 314 -6.43 -15.70 44.25
N GLY A 315 -6.40 -15.06 45.41
CA GLY A 315 -7.57 -14.58 46.14
C GLY A 315 -8.47 -15.70 46.72
N ARG A 316 -7.98 -16.94 46.80
CA ARG A 316 -8.76 -18.12 47.25
C ARG A 316 -8.67 -18.42 48.75
N SER A 317 -7.67 -17.88 49.44
CA SER A 317 -7.60 -17.96 50.91
C SER A 317 -6.89 -16.78 51.56
N ALA A 318 -7.20 -16.55 52.83
CA ALA A 318 -6.54 -15.55 53.68
C ALA A 318 -6.32 -16.12 55.09
N THR A 319 -5.13 -15.90 55.66
CA THR A 319 -4.81 -16.26 57.04
C THR A 319 -4.91 -15.04 57.94
N LEU A 320 -5.43 -15.24 59.16
CA LEU A 320 -5.77 -14.16 60.06
C LEU A 320 -5.81 -14.60 61.53
N ARG A 321 -5.71 -13.62 62.41
CA ARG A 321 -5.88 -13.76 63.87
C ARG A 321 -7.31 -13.43 64.28
N THR A 322 -7.94 -14.36 64.99
CA THR A 322 -9.25 -14.19 65.60
C THR A 322 -9.23 -13.04 66.62
N PRO A 323 -10.27 -12.19 66.67
CA PRO A 323 -10.45 -11.28 67.80
C PRO A 323 -10.95 -12.04 69.04
N ALA A 324 -10.88 -11.40 70.22
CA ALA A 324 -11.53 -11.92 71.43
C ALA A 324 -13.06 -11.88 71.30
N GLY A 325 -13.74 -12.94 71.73
CA GLY A 325 -15.17 -13.16 71.52
C GLY A 325 -15.97 -13.47 72.79
N ALA A 326 -17.27 -13.72 72.61
CA ALA A 326 -18.11 -14.38 73.59
C ALA A 326 -18.43 -15.79 73.07
N SER A 327 -18.48 -16.80 73.94
CA SER A 327 -18.75 -18.17 73.53
C SER A 327 -20.12 -18.33 72.85
N GLY A 328 -20.18 -19.16 71.81
CA GLY A 328 -21.31 -19.29 70.89
C GLY A 328 -20.89 -19.11 69.43
N PRO A 329 -21.84 -19.25 68.49
CA PRO A 329 -21.58 -19.00 67.07
C PRO A 329 -21.49 -17.50 66.79
N VAL A 330 -20.69 -17.14 65.78
CA VAL A 330 -20.63 -15.80 65.19
C VAL A 330 -20.60 -15.87 63.67
N ASP A 331 -21.24 -14.90 63.03
CA ASP A 331 -21.10 -14.67 61.60
C ASP A 331 -19.65 -14.29 61.27
N VAL A 332 -19.15 -14.71 60.12
CA VAL A 332 -17.85 -14.24 59.59
C VAL A 332 -18.11 -13.48 58.29
N ARG A 333 -17.64 -12.23 58.25
CA ARG A 333 -18.06 -11.23 57.26
C ARG A 333 -16.85 -10.48 56.70
N VAL A 334 -16.79 -10.35 55.38
CA VAL A 334 -15.79 -9.55 54.67
C VAL A 334 -16.45 -8.31 54.06
N GLU A 335 -15.76 -7.17 54.12
CA GLU A 335 -16.15 -5.91 53.48
C GLU A 335 -14.96 -5.34 52.68
N LEU A 336 -15.16 -4.96 51.42
CA LEU A 336 -14.15 -4.31 50.58
C LEU A 336 -14.82 -3.36 49.58
N GLU A 337 -14.52 -2.06 49.69
CA GLU A 337 -14.90 -1.00 48.74
C GLU A 337 -16.41 -0.86 48.40
N GLY A 338 -17.29 -1.59 49.09
CA GLY A 338 -18.75 -1.57 48.90
C GLY A 338 -19.35 -2.93 48.52
N ASP A 339 -18.51 -3.92 48.18
CA ASP A 339 -18.87 -5.34 48.09
C ASP A 339 -18.57 -6.06 49.41
N GLY A 340 -19.16 -7.22 49.63
CA GLY A 340 -18.94 -8.01 50.83
C GLY A 340 -19.83 -9.25 50.98
N ALA A 341 -19.20 -10.37 51.30
CA ALA A 341 -19.84 -11.63 51.62
C ALA A 341 -19.89 -11.89 53.14
N TYR A 342 -20.80 -12.75 53.57
CA TYR A 342 -20.83 -13.24 54.94
C TYR A 342 -21.26 -14.71 54.98
N LEU A 343 -20.64 -15.48 55.88
CA LEU A 343 -21.12 -16.78 56.31
C LEU A 343 -21.80 -16.60 57.67
N SER A 344 -23.06 -17.00 57.78
CA SER A 344 -23.80 -16.96 59.05
C SER A 344 -23.36 -18.10 59.98
N ASP A 345 -23.16 -17.81 61.27
CA ASP A 345 -22.70 -18.79 62.28
C ASP A 345 -21.45 -19.62 61.86
N ALA A 346 -20.56 -19.00 61.08
CA ALA A 346 -19.43 -19.67 60.40
C ALA A 346 -18.30 -20.11 61.33
N PHE A 347 -18.22 -19.47 62.50
CA PHE A 347 -17.17 -19.69 63.48
C PHE A 347 -17.77 -19.81 64.88
N TYR A 348 -17.26 -20.73 65.69
CA TYR A 348 -17.75 -20.97 67.05
C TYR A 348 -16.68 -20.68 68.10
N TYR A 349 -16.92 -19.70 68.96
CA TYR A 349 -16.08 -19.47 70.13
C TYR A 349 -16.38 -20.52 71.20
N LEU A 350 -15.40 -21.37 71.51
CA LEU A 350 -15.53 -22.46 72.48
C LEU A 350 -15.89 -21.93 73.88
N SER A 351 -16.64 -22.73 74.63
CA SER A 351 -16.97 -22.44 76.03
C SER A 351 -15.77 -22.69 76.93
N ASP A 352 -15.67 -21.98 78.07
CA ASP A 352 -14.71 -22.27 79.14
C ASP A 352 -15.31 -23.15 80.26
N THR A 353 -16.56 -23.58 80.13
CA THR A 353 -17.31 -24.30 81.17
C THR A 353 -17.19 -25.82 81.06
N SER A 354 -16.88 -26.50 82.17
CA SER A 354 -16.81 -27.97 82.27
C SER A 354 -18.14 -28.66 82.63
N THR A 355 -19.27 -28.01 82.39
CA THR A 355 -20.62 -28.59 82.58
C THR A 355 -21.03 -29.39 81.35
N PHE A 356 -21.48 -30.64 81.52
CA PHE A 356 -21.91 -31.49 80.42
C PHE A 356 -23.07 -30.86 79.63
N SER A 357 -22.79 -30.43 78.40
CA SER A 357 -23.75 -29.87 77.46
C SER A 357 -23.36 -30.17 76.02
N ALA A 358 -24.33 -30.10 75.12
CA ALA A 358 -24.11 -29.96 73.69
C ALA A 358 -24.95 -28.76 73.25
N ASP A 359 -24.27 -27.75 72.71
CA ASP A 359 -24.82 -26.41 72.50
C ASP A 359 -25.08 -26.13 71.02
N ALA A 360 -24.24 -26.70 70.14
CA ALA A 360 -24.36 -26.58 68.69
C ALA A 360 -23.63 -27.72 67.96
N LEU A 361 -23.88 -27.86 66.66
CA LEU A 361 -23.13 -28.70 65.73
C LEU A 361 -22.91 -27.98 64.39
N ARG A 362 -21.78 -28.21 63.72
CA ARG A 362 -21.47 -27.65 62.39
C ARG A 362 -20.72 -28.68 61.52
N PRO A 363 -21.10 -28.90 60.26
CA PRO A 363 -22.34 -28.45 59.65
C PRO A 363 -23.56 -29.10 60.31
N ASN A 364 -24.73 -28.47 60.20
CA ASN A 364 -26.03 -29.04 60.62
C ASN A 364 -26.76 -29.74 59.45
N SER A 365 -26.03 -30.05 58.37
CA SER A 365 -26.50 -30.85 57.25
C SER A 365 -25.34 -31.60 56.58
N GLY A 366 -25.64 -32.64 55.80
CA GLY A 366 -24.66 -33.46 55.12
C GLY A 366 -25.29 -34.55 54.24
N SER A 367 -24.47 -35.41 53.65
CA SER A 367 -24.93 -36.42 52.70
C SER A 367 -25.73 -37.54 53.35
N SER A 368 -26.88 -37.91 52.76
CA SER A 368 -27.62 -39.13 53.11
C SER A 368 -26.77 -40.42 53.02
N LEU A 369 -25.65 -40.41 52.29
CA LEU A 369 -24.70 -41.52 52.25
C LEU A 369 -23.89 -41.67 53.56
N GLY A 370 -23.87 -40.65 54.42
CA GLY A 370 -23.07 -40.58 55.65
C GLY A 370 -21.58 -40.34 55.39
N GLY A 371 -20.81 -40.19 56.47
CA GLY A 371 -19.38 -39.91 56.43
C GLY A 371 -19.03 -38.41 56.50
N ASP A 372 -19.99 -37.55 56.84
CA ASP A 372 -19.76 -36.12 57.06
C ASP A 372 -19.20 -35.89 58.47
N GLU A 373 -17.94 -35.47 58.56
CA GLU A 373 -17.60 -34.05 58.76
C GLU A 373 -18.18 -33.24 59.95
N VAL A 374 -18.88 -33.83 60.93
CA VAL A 374 -19.61 -33.04 61.95
C VAL A 374 -18.77 -32.72 63.20
N LEU A 375 -18.63 -31.44 63.50
CA LEU A 375 -18.20 -30.92 64.80
C LEU A 375 -19.40 -30.75 65.72
N ILE A 376 -19.26 -31.10 67.00
CA ILE A 376 -20.26 -30.84 68.05
C ILE A 376 -19.58 -30.06 69.18
N PHE A 377 -20.19 -28.95 69.56
CA PHE A 377 -19.68 -27.98 70.54
C PHE A 377 -20.47 -28.08 71.85
N GLY A 378 -19.81 -27.82 72.98
CA GLY A 378 -20.44 -27.85 74.30
C GLY A 378 -19.44 -27.70 75.43
N GLY A 379 -19.73 -28.36 76.56
CA GLY A 379 -18.83 -28.47 77.70
C GLY A 379 -18.82 -29.88 78.29
N GLY A 380 -17.73 -30.25 78.96
CA GLY A 380 -17.57 -31.57 79.62
C GLY A 380 -17.63 -32.80 78.68
N LEU A 381 -17.44 -32.60 77.38
CA LEU A 381 -17.52 -33.62 76.34
C LEU A 381 -16.34 -34.62 76.36
N ASP A 382 -15.34 -34.42 77.24
CA ASP A 382 -14.29 -35.39 77.58
C ASP A 382 -14.78 -36.50 78.55
N ALA A 383 -16.08 -36.55 78.82
CA ALA A 383 -16.71 -37.57 79.65
C ALA A 383 -16.41 -39.01 79.17
N ALA A 384 -16.19 -39.91 80.15
CA ALA A 384 -15.90 -41.31 79.87
C ALA A 384 -17.10 -42.03 79.23
N ASN A 385 -16.81 -42.92 78.27
CA ASN A 385 -17.79 -43.72 77.55
C ASN A 385 -18.90 -42.86 76.88
N LEU A 386 -18.52 -41.71 76.32
CA LEU A 386 -19.40 -40.89 75.49
C LEU A 386 -19.82 -41.64 74.22
N GLU A 387 -21.13 -41.74 73.99
CA GLU A 387 -21.74 -42.19 72.74
C GLU A 387 -22.50 -41.02 72.10
N VAL A 388 -22.41 -40.91 70.78
CA VAL A 388 -23.06 -39.87 69.96
C VAL A 388 -23.92 -40.56 68.91
N THR A 389 -25.16 -40.12 68.73
CA THR A 389 -26.14 -40.73 67.81
C THR A 389 -26.90 -39.70 66.98
N PHE A 390 -27.27 -40.08 65.76
CA PHE A 390 -28.17 -39.35 64.85
C PHE A 390 -29.40 -40.23 64.61
N ASP A 391 -30.59 -39.82 65.06
CA ASP A 391 -31.80 -40.66 65.18
C ASP A 391 -31.51 -42.07 65.76
N GLY A 392 -30.70 -42.13 66.82
CA GLY A 392 -30.28 -43.37 67.47
C GLY A 392 -29.30 -44.25 66.68
N GLN A 393 -28.84 -43.85 65.49
CA GLN A 393 -27.72 -44.50 64.80
C GLN A 393 -26.37 -43.96 65.34
N PRO A 394 -25.41 -44.81 65.74
CA PRO A 394 -24.16 -44.36 66.32
C PRO A 394 -23.24 -43.68 65.29
N ALA A 395 -22.76 -42.49 65.64
CA ALA A 395 -21.73 -41.78 64.90
C ALA A 395 -20.33 -42.34 65.19
N THR A 396 -19.38 -42.15 64.28
CA THR A 396 -17.97 -42.52 64.54
C THR A 396 -17.23 -41.33 65.12
N ILE A 397 -16.94 -41.33 66.42
CA ILE A 397 -16.10 -40.30 67.05
C ILE A 397 -14.66 -40.42 66.52
N LEU A 398 -14.14 -39.34 65.95
CA LEU A 398 -12.76 -39.21 65.45
C LEU A 398 -11.85 -38.52 66.48
N GLU A 399 -12.35 -37.47 67.12
CA GLU A 399 -11.64 -36.71 68.15
C GLU A 399 -12.59 -36.37 69.31
N GLN A 400 -12.09 -36.47 70.54
CA GLN A 400 -12.84 -36.16 71.75
C GLN A 400 -12.04 -35.20 72.64
N GLY A 401 -12.53 -33.97 72.81
CA GLY A 401 -12.01 -32.97 73.72
C GLY A 401 -13.08 -32.47 74.70
N ALA A 402 -12.70 -31.60 75.64
CA ALA A 402 -13.60 -31.16 76.72
C ALA A 402 -14.78 -30.30 76.23
N ASN A 403 -14.57 -29.47 75.21
CA ASN A 403 -15.57 -28.49 74.75
C ASN A 403 -15.93 -28.64 73.25
N LEU A 404 -15.33 -29.65 72.60
CA LEU A 404 -15.46 -29.97 71.18
C LEU A 404 -15.26 -31.48 70.98
N ILE A 405 -16.09 -32.09 70.14
CA ILE A 405 -15.87 -33.43 69.60
C ILE A 405 -16.07 -33.41 68.07
N ARG A 406 -15.36 -34.28 67.37
CA ARG A 406 -15.41 -34.41 65.91
C ARG A 406 -15.87 -35.82 65.56
N VAL A 407 -16.94 -35.93 64.77
CA VAL A 407 -17.60 -37.21 64.46
C VAL A 407 -17.91 -37.33 62.97
N LEU A 408 -17.98 -38.56 62.46
CA LEU A 408 -18.59 -38.85 61.16
C LEU A 408 -20.06 -39.18 61.35
N SER A 409 -20.93 -38.53 60.56
CA SER A 409 -22.33 -38.87 60.42
C SER A 409 -22.48 -40.35 59.99
N PRO A 410 -23.45 -41.10 60.56
CA PRO A 410 -23.84 -42.38 59.99
C PRO A 410 -24.60 -42.16 58.67
N PRO A 411 -24.75 -43.17 57.80
CA PRO A 411 -25.66 -43.11 56.66
C PRO A 411 -27.11 -42.95 57.13
N GLY A 412 -27.89 -42.08 56.47
CA GLY A 412 -29.23 -41.68 56.92
C GLY A 412 -30.21 -41.45 55.77
N ALA A 413 -31.52 -41.56 56.06
CA ALA A 413 -32.54 -41.21 55.07
C ALA A 413 -32.63 -39.67 54.93
N PRO A 414 -32.83 -39.12 53.71
CA PRO A 414 -32.99 -37.67 53.53
C PRO A 414 -34.11 -37.09 54.40
N GLY A 415 -33.80 -36.01 55.13
CA GLY A 415 -34.70 -35.42 56.14
C GLY A 415 -33.97 -34.93 57.39
N VAL A 416 -34.71 -34.35 58.33
CA VAL A 416 -34.21 -33.90 59.64
C VAL A 416 -34.10 -35.07 60.63
N VAL A 417 -33.10 -35.03 61.51
CA VAL A 417 -32.84 -36.02 62.56
C VAL A 417 -32.37 -35.38 63.87
N ASP A 418 -32.71 -36.02 65.00
CA ASP A 418 -32.26 -35.63 66.34
C ASP A 418 -30.80 -36.06 66.59
N LEU A 419 -30.05 -35.25 67.34
CA LEU A 419 -28.70 -35.58 67.83
C LEU A 419 -28.77 -35.97 69.32
N GLY A 420 -28.39 -37.20 69.66
CA GLY A 420 -28.37 -37.72 71.03
C GLY A 420 -26.96 -37.94 71.57
N LEU A 421 -26.69 -37.54 72.82
CA LEU A 421 -25.43 -37.79 73.54
C LEU A 421 -25.71 -38.48 74.89
N SER A 422 -24.91 -39.49 75.24
CA SER A 422 -24.95 -40.16 76.56
C SER A 422 -23.55 -40.50 77.06
N ALA A 423 -23.27 -40.35 78.35
CA ALA A 423 -21.95 -40.62 78.94
C ALA A 423 -22.03 -41.06 80.42
N ASP A 424 -21.00 -41.74 80.93
CA ASP A 424 -21.03 -42.37 82.26
C ASP A 424 -21.21 -41.34 83.40
N GLY A 425 -22.35 -41.42 84.08
CA GLY A 425 -22.68 -40.58 85.23
C GLY A 425 -23.21 -39.18 84.89
N GLN A 426 -23.41 -38.87 83.61
CA GLN A 426 -24.04 -37.64 83.14
C GLN A 426 -25.54 -37.84 82.86
N PRO A 427 -26.35 -36.78 82.71
CA PRO A 427 -27.67 -36.89 82.12
C PRO A 427 -27.56 -37.10 80.59
N ASP A 428 -28.45 -37.94 80.03
CA ASP A 428 -28.60 -38.04 78.57
C ASP A 428 -29.08 -36.70 77.99
N LEU A 429 -28.54 -36.31 76.83
CA LEU A 429 -28.88 -35.09 76.11
C LEU A 429 -29.47 -35.43 74.75
N THR A 430 -30.39 -34.58 74.27
CA THR A 430 -30.97 -34.68 72.93
C THR A 430 -31.24 -33.28 72.38
N LEU A 431 -30.68 -32.99 71.22
CA LEU A 431 -30.96 -31.79 70.43
C LEU A 431 -31.95 -32.22 69.33
N PRO A 432 -33.21 -31.76 69.36
CA PRO A 432 -34.20 -32.15 68.36
C PRO A 432 -33.98 -31.41 67.03
N ASP A 433 -34.34 -32.05 65.91
CA ASP A 433 -34.22 -31.51 64.55
C ASP A 433 -32.80 -30.95 64.23
N ALA A 434 -31.76 -31.54 64.83
CA ALA A 434 -30.42 -30.98 64.90
C ALA A 434 -29.60 -31.07 63.60
N PHE A 435 -29.81 -32.12 62.80
CA PHE A 435 -29.06 -32.36 61.56
C PHE A 435 -30.00 -32.69 60.40
N THR A 436 -29.63 -32.34 59.17
CA THR A 436 -30.43 -32.62 57.96
C THR A 436 -29.63 -33.42 56.93
N TYR A 437 -30.09 -34.62 56.60
CA TYR A 437 -29.55 -35.40 55.49
C TYR A 437 -30.09 -34.89 54.16
N GLY A 438 -29.19 -34.44 53.28
CA GLY A 438 -29.48 -34.02 51.91
C GLY A 438 -29.51 -35.19 50.93
N ALA A 439 -30.24 -35.04 49.83
CA ALA A 439 -30.15 -35.93 48.67
C ALA A 439 -28.85 -35.67 47.88
N PRO A 440 -28.31 -36.66 47.14
CA PRO A 440 -27.25 -36.41 46.16
C PRO A 440 -27.68 -35.37 45.13
N LEU A 441 -26.73 -34.59 44.60
CA LEU A 441 -26.91 -33.68 43.48
C LEU A 441 -25.99 -34.12 42.33
N THR A 442 -26.55 -34.41 41.16
CA THR A 442 -25.78 -34.85 39.97
C THR A 442 -26.19 -34.09 38.72
N LEU A 443 -25.26 -33.94 37.77
CA LEU A 443 -25.48 -33.30 36.48
C LEU A 443 -25.06 -34.29 35.38
N ASP A 444 -26.01 -34.72 34.54
CA ASP A 444 -25.76 -35.75 33.53
C ASP A 444 -25.50 -35.16 32.14
N ALA A 445 -26.35 -34.23 31.70
CA ALA A 445 -26.31 -33.67 30.36
C ALA A 445 -27.10 -32.35 30.23
N LEU A 446 -26.67 -31.51 29.30
CA LEU A 446 -27.37 -30.31 28.84
C LEU A 446 -27.81 -30.53 27.37
N THR A 447 -29.02 -30.11 26.99
CA THR A 447 -29.55 -30.34 25.63
C THR A 447 -30.44 -29.18 25.13
N PRO A 448 -30.15 -28.57 23.96
CA PRO A 448 -28.94 -28.75 23.16
C PRO A 448 -27.66 -28.35 23.92
N ALA A 449 -26.52 -28.92 23.51
CA ALA A 449 -25.19 -28.66 24.08
C ALA A 449 -24.41 -27.57 23.31
N SER A 450 -25.04 -26.89 22.35
CA SER A 450 -24.48 -25.74 21.65
C SER A 450 -25.59 -24.83 21.10
N GLY A 451 -25.22 -23.58 20.80
CA GLY A 451 -26.14 -22.56 20.30
C GLY A 451 -25.47 -21.20 20.13
N ASP A 452 -26.22 -20.22 19.65
CA ASP A 452 -25.70 -18.90 19.29
C ASP A 452 -25.22 -18.08 20.51
N VAL A 453 -24.15 -17.30 20.34
CA VAL A 453 -23.58 -16.36 21.33
C VAL A 453 -24.58 -15.33 21.87
N ALA A 454 -25.61 -14.96 21.12
CA ALA A 454 -26.64 -14.01 21.56
C ALA A 454 -27.63 -14.59 22.59
N GLY A 455 -27.65 -15.91 22.80
CA GLY A 455 -28.59 -16.57 23.71
C GLY A 455 -30.05 -16.39 23.29
N GLY A 456 -30.95 -16.34 24.27
CA GLY A 456 -32.39 -16.16 24.08
C GLY A 456 -33.16 -17.44 23.74
N TYR A 457 -32.60 -18.61 24.06
CA TYR A 457 -33.19 -19.93 23.79
C TYR A 457 -33.11 -20.86 25.01
N PRO A 458 -34.09 -21.75 25.20
CA PRO A 458 -34.08 -22.71 26.30
C PRO A 458 -33.19 -23.93 26.01
N VAL A 459 -32.52 -24.40 27.04
CA VAL A 459 -31.85 -25.71 27.11
C VAL A 459 -32.40 -26.49 28.31
N THR A 460 -32.37 -27.82 28.23
CA THR A 460 -32.80 -28.73 29.30
C THR A 460 -31.59 -29.39 29.94
N LEU A 461 -31.48 -29.28 31.27
CA LEU A 461 -30.53 -30.01 32.11
C LEU A 461 -31.21 -31.25 32.71
N THR A 462 -30.56 -32.41 32.62
CA THR A 462 -30.96 -33.64 33.32
C THR A 462 -29.94 -34.06 34.39
N GLY A 463 -30.43 -34.68 35.46
CA GLY A 463 -29.62 -35.16 36.59
C GLY A 463 -30.53 -35.65 37.73
N GLU A 464 -30.05 -35.58 38.98
CA GLU A 464 -30.83 -35.89 40.19
C GLU A 464 -30.59 -34.82 41.29
N GLY A 465 -31.58 -34.60 42.17
CA GLY A 465 -31.45 -33.74 43.37
C GLY A 465 -31.71 -32.24 43.17
N PHE A 466 -32.45 -31.85 42.13
CA PHE A 466 -32.69 -30.45 41.78
C PHE A 466 -33.74 -29.73 42.65
N THR A 467 -34.47 -30.43 43.52
CA THR A 467 -35.44 -29.80 44.42
C THR A 467 -34.75 -28.87 45.41
N GLY A 468 -34.91 -27.56 45.20
CA GLY A 468 -34.32 -26.53 46.05
C GLY A 468 -33.05 -25.88 45.50
N THR A 469 -32.67 -26.15 44.24
CA THR A 469 -31.63 -25.37 43.53
C THR A 469 -31.90 -23.87 43.64
N THR A 470 -30.90 -23.12 44.08
CA THR A 470 -30.95 -21.67 44.30
C THR A 470 -30.30 -20.87 43.19
N GLU A 471 -29.29 -21.41 42.52
CA GLU A 471 -28.57 -20.75 41.44
C GLU A 471 -28.10 -21.74 40.37
N VAL A 472 -28.06 -21.28 39.12
CA VAL A 472 -27.48 -21.98 37.97
C VAL A 472 -26.61 -21.00 37.20
N ARG A 473 -25.36 -21.38 36.88
CA ARG A 473 -24.42 -20.55 36.11
C ARG A 473 -23.90 -21.32 34.90
N LEU A 474 -23.72 -20.62 33.78
CA LEU A 474 -23.12 -21.16 32.55
C LEU A 474 -21.99 -20.22 32.10
N GLY A 475 -20.77 -20.74 31.94
CA GLY A 475 -19.59 -19.90 31.65
C GLY A 475 -19.28 -18.87 32.74
N GLY A 476 -19.72 -19.13 33.99
CA GLY A 476 -19.67 -18.19 35.11
C GLY A 476 -20.82 -17.17 35.18
N LEU A 477 -21.62 -17.00 34.12
CA LEU A 477 -22.79 -16.12 34.10
C LEU A 477 -24.00 -16.81 34.73
N ALA A 478 -24.63 -16.16 35.72
CA ALA A 478 -25.90 -16.62 36.27
C ALA A 478 -27.02 -16.62 35.22
N GLN A 479 -27.78 -17.71 35.15
CA GLN A 479 -28.82 -17.95 34.16
C GLN A 479 -30.21 -17.92 34.78
N THR A 480 -31.24 -17.55 34.01
CA THR A 480 -32.64 -17.73 34.43
C THR A 480 -33.10 -19.16 34.20
N PHE A 481 -33.61 -19.82 35.24
CA PHE A 481 -33.98 -21.24 35.20
C PHE A 481 -35.34 -21.53 35.87
N THR A 482 -35.92 -22.69 35.54
CA THR A 482 -37.12 -23.26 36.17
C THR A 482 -36.85 -24.71 36.53
N VAL A 483 -37.08 -25.09 37.79
CA VAL A 483 -37.03 -26.49 38.24
C VAL A 483 -38.36 -27.16 37.88
N GLU A 484 -38.36 -28.02 36.86
CA GLU A 484 -39.55 -28.75 36.41
C GLU A 484 -39.83 -29.99 37.29
N SER A 485 -38.74 -30.63 37.74
CA SER A 485 -38.76 -31.80 38.61
C SER A 485 -37.42 -31.94 39.34
N ASP A 486 -37.33 -32.89 40.27
CA ASP A 486 -36.07 -33.23 40.95
C ASP A 486 -34.97 -33.75 40.00
N THR A 487 -35.33 -34.08 38.75
CA THR A 487 -34.42 -34.61 37.72
C THR A 487 -34.34 -33.76 36.45
N THR A 488 -34.98 -32.57 36.43
CA THR A 488 -35.05 -31.73 35.22
C THR A 488 -35.14 -30.24 35.55
N ILE A 489 -34.22 -29.46 35.00
CA ILE A 489 -34.24 -27.98 35.01
C ILE A 489 -34.30 -27.48 33.58
N THR A 490 -35.20 -26.54 33.30
CA THR A 490 -35.19 -25.71 32.08
C THR A 490 -34.34 -24.48 32.36
N ILE A 491 -33.36 -24.17 31.50
CA ILE A 491 -32.50 -22.99 31.60
C ILE A 491 -32.71 -22.14 30.34
N GLU A 492 -33.09 -20.87 30.50
CA GLU A 492 -33.08 -19.90 29.40
C GLU A 492 -31.65 -19.34 29.28
N VAL A 493 -30.96 -19.66 28.18
CA VAL A 493 -29.56 -19.31 27.97
C VAL A 493 -29.45 -17.83 27.64
N GLY A 494 -28.77 -17.07 28.51
CA GLY A 494 -28.38 -15.70 28.25
C GLY A 494 -27.22 -15.61 27.25
N PRO A 495 -26.89 -14.39 26.77
CA PRO A 495 -25.71 -14.16 25.93
C PRO A 495 -24.41 -14.71 26.54
N GLY A 496 -23.53 -15.25 25.71
CA GLY A 496 -22.25 -15.87 26.10
C GLY A 496 -21.08 -15.46 25.21
N ALA A 497 -19.86 -15.74 25.66
CA ALA A 497 -18.65 -15.58 24.85
C ALA A 497 -18.44 -16.81 23.94
N PRO A 498 -17.91 -16.66 22.71
CA PRO A 498 -17.67 -17.80 21.82
C PRO A 498 -16.76 -18.87 22.44
N GLY A 499 -17.08 -20.15 22.22
CA GLY A 499 -16.32 -21.30 22.73
C GLY A 499 -17.05 -22.14 23.80
N PRO A 500 -16.34 -23.08 24.44
CA PRO A 500 -16.92 -23.96 25.45
C PRO A 500 -17.19 -23.24 26.78
N ALA A 501 -18.22 -23.68 27.50
CA ALA A 501 -18.69 -23.11 28.76
C ALA A 501 -19.17 -24.20 29.73
N SER A 502 -18.54 -24.28 30.89
CA SER A 502 -18.96 -25.17 32.00
C SER A 502 -20.23 -24.69 32.68
N LEU A 503 -21.01 -25.63 33.21
CA LEU A 503 -22.27 -25.42 33.92
C LEU A 503 -22.09 -25.70 35.42
N GLU A 504 -22.51 -24.79 36.28
CA GLU A 504 -22.54 -24.93 37.75
C GLU A 504 -23.99 -24.87 38.26
N VAL A 505 -24.34 -25.75 39.20
CA VAL A 505 -25.66 -25.79 39.86
C VAL A 505 -25.47 -25.82 41.37
N ILE A 506 -26.14 -24.89 42.06
CA ILE A 506 -25.98 -24.65 43.51
C ILE A 506 -27.31 -24.86 44.22
N ARG A 507 -27.28 -25.65 45.30
CA ARG A 507 -28.33 -25.91 46.27
C ARG A 507 -27.78 -25.61 47.67
N SER A 508 -28.64 -25.34 48.65
CA SER A 508 -28.25 -24.89 50.01
C SER A 508 -27.19 -25.75 50.74
N ASP A 509 -27.12 -27.03 50.39
CA ASP A 509 -26.30 -28.07 51.02
C ASP A 509 -25.43 -28.84 50.01
N ALA A 510 -25.45 -28.46 48.72
CA ALA A 510 -24.71 -29.16 47.66
C ALA A 510 -24.41 -28.26 46.45
N ARG A 511 -23.23 -28.44 45.85
CA ARG A 511 -22.85 -27.85 44.55
C ARG A 511 -22.36 -28.94 43.60
N ALA A 512 -22.66 -28.79 42.31
CA ALA A 512 -22.19 -29.67 41.26
C ALA A 512 -21.79 -28.87 40.02
N THR A 513 -20.79 -29.38 39.28
CA THR A 513 -20.24 -28.75 38.07
C THR A 513 -20.15 -29.78 36.94
N LEU A 514 -20.54 -29.39 35.74
CA LEU A 514 -20.38 -30.15 34.50
C LEU A 514 -19.48 -29.33 33.57
N GLU A 515 -18.24 -29.78 33.39
CA GLU A 515 -17.25 -29.08 32.56
C GLU A 515 -17.61 -29.18 31.07
N ASP A 516 -17.32 -28.11 30.30
CA ASP A 516 -17.59 -28.00 28.86
C ASP A 516 -19.04 -28.36 28.43
N ALA A 517 -20.01 -28.17 29.35
CA ALA A 517 -21.41 -28.58 29.18
C ALA A 517 -22.15 -27.93 28.00
N PHE A 518 -21.68 -26.77 27.55
CA PHE A 518 -22.23 -26.03 26.42
C PHE A 518 -21.12 -25.48 25.52
N THR A 519 -21.40 -25.23 24.25
CA THR A 519 -20.52 -24.47 23.33
C THR A 519 -21.28 -23.35 22.65
N PHE A 520 -20.89 -22.10 22.91
CA PHE A 520 -21.39 -20.94 22.20
C PHE A 520 -20.73 -20.81 20.82
N THR A 521 -21.53 -20.68 19.78
CA THR A 521 -21.09 -20.50 18.39
C THR A 521 -21.40 -19.09 17.90
N GLU A 522 -20.43 -18.45 17.26
CA GLU A 522 -20.64 -17.21 16.50
C GLU A 522 -20.81 -17.56 15.01
N ALA A 523 -21.48 -16.70 14.23
CA ALA A 523 -21.61 -16.88 12.80
C ALA A 523 -20.50 -16.13 12.05
N LEU A 524 -19.76 -16.83 11.19
CA LEU A 524 -18.81 -16.23 10.26
C LEU A 524 -19.52 -15.19 9.38
N GLU A 525 -19.06 -13.95 9.42
CA GLU A 525 -19.51 -12.87 8.53
C GLU A 525 -18.31 -12.04 8.07
N LEU A 526 -18.39 -11.51 6.85
CA LEU A 526 -17.50 -10.47 6.35
C LEU A 526 -18.26 -9.14 6.29
N TRP A 527 -17.69 -8.08 6.85
CA TRP A 527 -18.29 -6.74 6.86
C TRP A 527 -17.65 -5.79 5.84
N GLY A 528 -16.39 -6.06 5.44
CA GLY A 528 -15.66 -5.27 4.46
C GLY A 528 -14.15 -5.47 4.55
N PHE A 529 -13.41 -4.87 3.63
CA PHE A 529 -11.96 -4.94 3.54
C PHE A 529 -11.36 -3.67 2.93
N GLU A 530 -10.10 -3.39 3.26
CA GLU A 530 -9.36 -2.22 2.78
C GLU A 530 -7.89 -2.60 2.50
N PRO A 531 -7.30 -2.26 1.34
CA PRO A 531 -7.92 -1.60 0.19
C PRO A 531 -8.94 -2.50 -0.53
N THR A 532 -9.89 -1.87 -1.23
CA THR A 532 -10.91 -2.55 -2.06
C THR A 532 -10.39 -3.02 -3.43
N ARG A 533 -9.15 -2.68 -3.77
CA ARG A 533 -8.50 -3.02 -5.06
C ARG A 533 -7.03 -3.40 -4.89
N GLY A 534 -6.45 -4.02 -5.92
CA GLY A 534 -5.02 -4.32 -6.00
C GLY A 534 -4.58 -4.74 -7.39
N ALA A 535 -3.28 -4.85 -7.62
CA ALA A 535 -2.76 -5.23 -8.94
C ALA A 535 -2.91 -6.74 -9.22
N VAL A 536 -3.04 -7.11 -10.50
CA VAL A 536 -3.10 -8.51 -11.00
C VAL A 536 -1.93 -9.40 -10.55
N ALA A 537 -0.79 -8.81 -10.16
CA ALA A 537 0.34 -9.54 -9.57
C ALA A 537 0.01 -10.17 -8.19
N GLY A 538 -1.07 -9.74 -7.54
CA GLY A 538 -1.46 -10.18 -6.21
C GLY A 538 -0.64 -9.50 -5.11
N ASN A 539 -0.30 -10.26 -4.06
CA ASN A 539 0.53 -9.86 -2.93
C ASN A 539 0.06 -8.63 -2.14
N THR A 540 -1.08 -8.03 -2.50
CA THR A 540 -1.60 -6.77 -1.94
C THR A 540 -2.00 -7.00 -0.49
N TYR A 541 -1.47 -6.18 0.42
CA TYR A 541 -1.78 -6.26 1.85
C TYR A 541 -3.18 -5.70 2.13
N VAL A 542 -4.07 -6.53 2.67
CA VAL A 542 -5.48 -6.18 2.91
C VAL A 542 -5.85 -6.45 4.36
N ILE A 543 -6.52 -5.49 4.99
CA ILE A 543 -7.19 -5.64 6.29
C ILE A 543 -8.65 -6.01 6.03
N VAL A 544 -9.12 -7.09 6.65
CA VAL A 544 -10.50 -7.59 6.52
C VAL A 544 -11.21 -7.51 7.88
N ARG A 545 -12.45 -7.01 7.89
CA ARG A 545 -13.30 -6.89 9.08
C ARG A 545 -14.49 -7.87 9.03
N GLY A 546 -14.87 -8.41 10.18
CA GLY A 546 -15.96 -9.39 10.29
C GLY A 546 -16.17 -9.92 11.70
N GLN A 547 -16.78 -11.10 11.79
CA GLN A 547 -16.98 -11.87 13.04
C GLN A 547 -16.90 -13.37 12.75
N GLY A 548 -16.84 -14.21 13.79
CA GLY A 548 -16.69 -15.66 13.67
C GLY A 548 -15.28 -16.13 13.29
N PHE A 549 -14.29 -15.24 13.25
CA PHE A 549 -12.93 -15.57 12.85
C PHE A 549 -12.22 -16.45 13.90
N THR A 550 -11.77 -17.64 13.49
CA THR A 550 -10.92 -18.56 14.26
C THR A 550 -9.47 -18.53 13.73
N PRO A 551 -8.51 -19.28 14.31
CA PRO A 551 -7.19 -19.49 13.71
C PRO A 551 -7.19 -20.29 12.39
N ASP A 552 -8.28 -21.03 12.11
CA ASP A 552 -8.42 -21.88 10.92
C ASP A 552 -9.24 -21.21 9.79
N THR A 553 -9.72 -19.97 10.00
CA THR A 553 -10.45 -19.21 8.96
C THR A 553 -9.56 -18.96 7.73
N THR A 554 -10.03 -19.41 6.58
CA THR A 554 -9.39 -19.15 5.27
C THR A 554 -10.15 -18.09 4.49
N LEU A 555 -9.46 -17.39 3.58
CA LEU A 555 -10.09 -16.45 2.65
C LEU A 555 -9.64 -16.70 1.21
N SER A 556 -10.51 -16.33 0.28
CA SER A 556 -10.28 -16.44 -1.15
C SER A 556 -10.82 -15.23 -1.91
N PHE A 557 -10.18 -14.94 -3.05
CA PHE A 557 -10.49 -13.87 -3.98
C PHE A 557 -10.75 -14.52 -5.35
N GLY A 558 -12.00 -14.50 -5.82
CA GLY A 558 -12.40 -15.23 -7.03
C GLY A 558 -12.21 -16.75 -6.96
N GLY A 559 -12.16 -17.30 -5.74
CA GLY A 559 -11.84 -18.72 -5.48
C GLY A 559 -10.34 -19.05 -5.42
N ALA A 560 -9.43 -18.10 -5.69
CA ALA A 560 -8.01 -18.27 -5.41
C ALA A 560 -7.72 -17.97 -3.93
N PRO A 561 -6.95 -18.80 -3.19
CA PRO A 561 -6.73 -18.62 -1.76
C PRO A 561 -5.77 -17.46 -1.46
N ALA A 562 -6.07 -16.68 -0.42
CA ALA A 562 -5.19 -15.66 0.13
C ALA A 562 -4.00 -16.25 0.91
N THR A 563 -2.92 -15.49 1.03
CA THR A 563 -1.72 -15.85 1.79
C THR A 563 -1.53 -14.96 3.02
N ASP A 564 -0.56 -15.30 3.88
CA ASP A 564 -0.16 -14.55 5.08
C ASP A 564 -1.30 -14.18 6.06
N ILE A 565 -2.40 -14.94 6.05
CA ILE A 565 -3.59 -14.68 6.87
C ILE A 565 -3.21 -14.67 8.35
N THR A 566 -3.31 -13.50 8.96
CA THR A 566 -2.89 -13.20 10.33
C THR A 566 -4.06 -12.57 11.09
N ARG A 567 -4.56 -13.28 12.10
CA ARG A 567 -5.65 -12.80 12.97
C ARG A 567 -5.12 -11.79 13.98
N ILE A 568 -5.46 -10.51 13.80
CA ILE A 568 -5.08 -9.41 14.70
C ILE A 568 -5.93 -9.48 15.99
N ASP A 569 -7.22 -9.81 15.84
CA ASP A 569 -8.21 -9.89 16.90
C ASP A 569 -9.43 -10.70 16.44
N ALA A 570 -10.46 -10.81 17.28
CA ALA A 570 -11.68 -11.56 16.96
C ALA A 570 -12.46 -11.04 15.75
N ASN A 571 -12.28 -9.77 15.35
CA ASN A 571 -13.04 -9.10 14.31
C ASN A 571 -12.18 -8.59 13.14
N THR A 572 -10.87 -8.85 13.14
CA THR A 572 -9.93 -8.29 12.16
C THR A 572 -8.85 -9.30 11.76
N LEU A 573 -8.71 -9.50 10.45
CA LEU A 573 -7.63 -10.24 9.82
C LEU A 573 -6.76 -9.29 8.98
N ALA A 574 -5.47 -9.58 8.88
CA ALA A 574 -4.61 -9.09 7.80
C ALA A 574 -4.27 -10.25 6.87
N LEU A 575 -4.15 -10.02 5.57
CA LEU A 575 -3.77 -11.04 4.59
C LEU A 575 -3.06 -10.42 3.39
N ARG A 576 -2.59 -11.28 2.47
CA ARG A 576 -2.14 -10.90 1.13
C ARG A 576 -3.01 -11.53 0.04
N THR A 577 -3.32 -10.77 -0.99
CA THR A 577 -4.12 -11.25 -2.12
C THR A 577 -3.36 -12.26 -3.00
N PRO A 578 -4.04 -13.24 -3.60
CA PRO A 578 -3.46 -14.05 -4.67
C PRO A 578 -3.28 -13.22 -5.96
N PRO A 579 -2.46 -13.69 -6.92
CA PRO A 579 -2.50 -13.19 -8.30
C PRO A 579 -3.90 -13.35 -8.91
N GLY A 580 -4.30 -12.42 -9.77
CA GLY A 580 -5.66 -12.32 -10.31
C GLY A 580 -5.71 -11.87 -11.76
N SER A 581 -6.92 -11.85 -12.34
CA SER A 581 -7.20 -11.26 -13.66
C SER A 581 -7.94 -9.95 -13.49
N THR A 582 -7.70 -8.96 -14.36
CA THR A 582 -8.34 -7.63 -14.30
C THR A 582 -9.86 -7.74 -14.24
N GLY A 583 -10.48 -7.02 -13.29
CA GLY A 583 -11.92 -7.03 -13.04
C GLY A 583 -12.27 -7.32 -11.58
N GLU A 584 -13.56 -7.34 -11.30
CA GLU A 584 -14.12 -7.63 -9.97
C GLU A 584 -14.16 -9.13 -9.66
N VAL A 585 -13.91 -9.49 -8.40
CA VAL A 585 -14.02 -10.86 -7.89
C VAL A 585 -14.75 -10.91 -6.54
N GLU A 586 -15.46 -12.02 -6.29
CA GLU A 586 -16.04 -12.30 -4.97
C GLU A 586 -14.92 -12.52 -3.93
N VAL A 587 -15.05 -11.87 -2.76
CA VAL A 587 -14.21 -12.17 -1.59
C VAL A 587 -15.01 -13.03 -0.62
N ARG A 588 -14.44 -14.17 -0.23
CA ARG A 588 -15.14 -15.23 0.50
C ARG A 588 -14.27 -15.85 1.58
N ALA A 589 -14.78 -15.90 2.80
CA ALA A 589 -14.20 -16.59 3.94
C ALA A 589 -14.86 -17.96 4.16
N GLU A 590 -14.07 -18.95 4.59
CA GLU A 590 -14.55 -20.27 4.99
C GLU A 590 -13.92 -20.70 6.32
N ASP A 591 -14.75 -21.22 7.23
CA ASP A 591 -14.34 -21.75 8.53
C ASP A 591 -15.09 -23.07 8.81
N GLY A 592 -14.41 -24.19 8.56
CA GLY A 592 -14.94 -25.54 8.69
C GLY A 592 -16.13 -25.84 7.76
N ALA A 593 -17.33 -25.50 8.21
CA ALA A 593 -18.60 -25.63 7.46
C ALA A 593 -19.39 -24.31 7.36
N GLN A 594 -18.92 -23.24 8.00
CA GLN A 594 -19.43 -21.89 7.81
C GLN A 594 -18.74 -21.22 6.62
N GLN A 595 -19.48 -20.41 5.87
CA GLN A 595 -19.01 -19.70 4.68
C GLN A 595 -19.64 -18.31 4.67
N ALA A 596 -18.84 -17.28 4.39
CA ALA A 596 -19.29 -15.90 4.32
C ALA A 596 -18.72 -15.22 3.07
N THR A 597 -19.59 -14.58 2.30
CA THR A 597 -19.22 -13.72 1.18
C THR A 597 -19.27 -12.26 1.65
N ALA A 598 -18.30 -11.45 1.22
CA ALA A 598 -18.26 -10.02 1.53
C ALA A 598 -19.39 -9.24 0.82
N PRO A 599 -19.83 -8.09 1.37
CA PRO A 599 -20.90 -7.30 0.76
C PRO A 599 -20.49 -6.67 -0.58
N GLU A 600 -19.20 -6.36 -0.76
CA GLU A 600 -18.63 -5.72 -1.94
C GLU A 600 -17.55 -6.62 -2.58
N PRO A 601 -17.35 -6.56 -3.92
CA PRO A 601 -16.28 -7.29 -4.60
C PRO A 601 -14.92 -6.61 -4.43
N PHE A 602 -13.84 -7.35 -4.68
CA PHE A 602 -12.48 -6.81 -4.77
C PHE A 602 -12.08 -6.62 -6.24
N SER A 603 -11.48 -5.48 -6.58
CA SER A 603 -11.14 -5.17 -7.98
C SER A 603 -9.65 -5.35 -8.28
N TYR A 604 -9.32 -6.23 -9.22
CA TYR A 604 -7.96 -6.37 -9.76
C TYR A 604 -7.75 -5.42 -10.93
N PHE A 605 -6.60 -4.73 -10.97
CA PHE A 605 -6.21 -3.86 -12.09
C PHE A 605 -4.80 -4.17 -12.63
N ASN A 606 -4.51 -3.71 -13.84
CA ASN A 606 -3.21 -3.89 -14.49
C ASN A 606 -2.31 -2.66 -14.27
N PRO A 607 -1.14 -2.78 -13.59
CA PRO A 607 -0.21 -1.67 -13.34
C PRO A 607 0.82 -1.44 -14.47
N GLY A 608 0.82 -2.27 -15.53
CA GLY A 608 1.79 -2.18 -16.61
C GLY A 608 1.43 -1.10 -17.64
N ALA A 609 2.26 -0.06 -17.76
CA ALA A 609 2.09 1.00 -18.76
C ALA A 609 2.90 0.74 -20.03
N ARG A 610 2.27 0.91 -21.21
CA ARG A 610 2.90 0.71 -22.53
C ARG A 610 4.16 1.55 -22.76
N PHE A 611 4.21 2.74 -22.17
CA PHE A 611 5.29 3.72 -22.37
C PHE A 611 6.30 3.75 -21.21
N GLY A 612 6.15 2.89 -20.21
CA GLY A 612 6.99 2.85 -19.02
C GLY A 612 6.80 4.04 -18.07
N GLY A 613 7.68 4.12 -17.08
CA GLY A 613 7.78 5.22 -16.12
C GLY A 613 6.82 5.15 -14.92
N ALA A 614 6.74 6.23 -14.15
CA ALA A 614 5.93 6.33 -12.94
C ALA A 614 4.54 6.92 -13.25
N TRP A 615 3.48 6.42 -12.61
CA TRP A 615 2.11 6.91 -12.81
C TRP A 615 1.12 6.44 -11.73
N GLY A 616 -0.05 7.09 -11.69
CA GLY A 616 -1.15 6.75 -10.78
C GLY A 616 -1.25 7.71 -9.58
N PRO A 617 -2.07 7.37 -8.57
CA PRO A 617 -2.17 8.16 -7.34
C PRO A 617 -0.89 8.02 -6.48
N PRO A 618 -0.71 8.89 -5.46
CA PRO A 618 0.32 8.75 -4.43
C PRO A 618 0.30 7.38 -3.74
N VAL A 619 1.46 6.96 -3.25
CA VAL A 619 1.68 5.64 -2.64
C VAL A 619 0.87 5.52 -1.35
N ASN A 620 -0.12 4.62 -1.36
CA ASN A 620 -0.99 4.34 -0.23
C ASN A 620 -1.12 2.83 0.01
N GLY A 621 -0.26 2.29 0.88
CA GLY A 621 -0.22 0.88 1.26
C GLY A 621 0.45 -0.06 0.23
N SER A 622 0.66 0.36 -1.01
CA SER A 622 1.28 -0.48 -2.06
C SER A 622 2.01 0.31 -3.15
N VAL A 623 3.04 -0.33 -3.72
CA VAL A 623 3.65 0.03 -5.01
C VAL A 623 3.62 -1.20 -5.91
N ASN A 624 3.15 -1.01 -7.14
CA ASN A 624 3.06 -2.03 -8.18
C ASN A 624 4.14 -1.77 -9.22
N VAL A 625 5.12 -2.67 -9.31
CA VAL A 625 6.29 -2.52 -10.16
C VAL A 625 6.19 -3.46 -11.36
N THR A 626 6.36 -2.91 -12.55
CA THR A 626 6.50 -3.66 -13.80
C THR A 626 7.93 -3.51 -14.32
N VAL A 627 8.56 -4.59 -14.78
CA VAL A 627 9.94 -4.61 -15.29
C VAL A 627 9.95 -5.21 -16.69
N PHE A 628 10.32 -4.39 -17.67
CA PHE A 628 10.33 -4.74 -19.09
C PHE A 628 11.73 -4.63 -19.72
N THR A 629 11.98 -5.31 -20.83
CA THR A 629 13.12 -5.03 -21.72
C THR A 629 12.82 -3.81 -22.59
N HIS A 630 13.85 -3.10 -23.04
CA HIS A 630 13.70 -1.95 -23.94
C HIS A 630 13.04 -2.25 -25.32
N ASP A 631 12.83 -3.52 -25.68
CA ASP A 631 12.00 -3.93 -26.83
C ASP A 631 10.57 -4.37 -26.45
N GLY A 632 10.15 -4.12 -25.21
CA GLY A 632 8.77 -4.23 -24.74
C GLY A 632 8.35 -5.60 -24.18
N ARG A 633 9.31 -6.46 -23.78
CA ARG A 633 9.00 -7.80 -23.24
C ARG A 633 9.02 -7.83 -21.71
N PRO A 634 8.20 -8.69 -21.06
CA PRO A 634 8.31 -8.91 -19.62
C PRO A 634 9.67 -9.52 -19.23
N VAL A 635 10.27 -8.99 -18.17
CA VAL A 635 11.42 -9.63 -17.51
C VAL A 635 10.90 -10.44 -16.32
N ASP A 636 10.84 -11.76 -16.48
CA ASP A 636 10.48 -12.69 -15.41
C ASP A 636 11.61 -12.81 -14.37
N GLY A 637 11.26 -13.00 -13.10
CA GLY A 637 12.22 -13.19 -12.00
C GLY A 637 13.07 -11.98 -11.59
N ALA A 638 12.93 -10.81 -12.24
CA ALA A 638 13.67 -9.59 -11.91
C ALA A 638 13.49 -9.21 -10.44
N PHE A 639 14.60 -9.02 -9.72
CA PHE A 639 14.59 -8.62 -8.32
C PHE A 639 14.25 -7.14 -8.19
N VAL A 640 13.26 -6.83 -7.35
CA VAL A 640 12.75 -5.47 -7.09
C VAL A 640 12.77 -5.18 -5.60
N MET A 641 13.09 -3.94 -5.22
CA MET A 641 13.02 -3.46 -3.84
C MET A 641 12.54 -2.01 -3.72
N LEU A 642 11.77 -1.71 -2.66
CA LEU A 642 11.46 -0.34 -2.23
C LEU A 642 12.60 0.23 -1.36
N SER A 643 13.81 0.28 -1.92
CA SER A 643 14.94 0.99 -1.30
C SER A 643 16.13 1.20 -2.26
N THR A 644 17.19 1.80 -1.72
CA THR A 644 18.57 1.66 -2.20
C THR A 644 19.40 0.72 -1.29
N ASN A 645 18.78 0.03 -0.34
CA ASN A 645 19.43 -0.84 0.62
C ASN A 645 18.77 -2.22 0.69
N ALA A 646 19.57 -3.27 0.48
CA ALA A 646 19.16 -4.68 0.49
C ALA A 646 18.47 -5.18 1.78
N ASN A 647 18.50 -4.42 2.88
CA ASN A 647 17.88 -4.79 4.16
C ASN A 647 16.43 -4.26 4.32
N THR A 648 15.84 -3.65 3.28
CA THR A 648 14.40 -3.29 3.31
C THR A 648 13.53 -4.55 3.40
N PRO A 649 12.44 -4.55 4.18
CA PRO A 649 11.48 -5.66 4.17
C PRO A 649 10.70 -5.74 2.85
N TYR A 650 10.63 -4.64 2.10
CA TYR A 650 9.87 -4.54 0.86
C TYR A 650 10.72 -4.93 -0.34
N THR A 651 10.81 -6.23 -0.58
CA THR A 651 11.50 -6.85 -1.73
C THR A 651 10.64 -7.95 -2.36
N GLY A 652 10.91 -8.28 -3.62
CA GLY A 652 10.28 -9.40 -4.32
C GLY A 652 10.90 -9.65 -5.69
N SER A 653 10.42 -10.66 -6.40
CA SER A 653 10.74 -10.91 -7.81
C SER A 653 9.50 -10.74 -8.68
N THR A 654 9.68 -10.27 -9.90
CA THR A 654 8.61 -10.23 -10.91
C THR A 654 8.15 -11.61 -11.32
N ASN A 655 6.89 -11.69 -11.74
CA ASN A 655 6.30 -12.86 -12.40
C ASN A 655 6.52 -12.81 -13.92
N ALA A 656 6.02 -13.83 -14.64
CA ALA A 656 6.14 -13.95 -16.10
C ALA A 656 5.46 -12.84 -16.93
N ALA A 657 4.65 -11.96 -16.30
CA ALA A 657 4.13 -10.73 -16.92
C ALA A 657 5.03 -9.51 -16.65
N GLY A 658 6.18 -9.71 -16.00
CA GLY A 658 7.10 -8.67 -15.57
C GLY A 658 6.66 -7.92 -14.31
N MET A 659 5.67 -8.42 -13.54
CA MET A 659 5.01 -7.64 -12.49
C MET A 659 5.26 -8.17 -11.08
N VAL A 660 5.36 -7.26 -10.11
CA VAL A 660 5.40 -7.54 -8.66
C VAL A 660 4.74 -6.40 -7.87
N THR A 661 4.01 -6.73 -6.80
CA THR A 661 3.43 -5.75 -5.88
C THR A 661 4.13 -5.82 -4.53
N LEU A 662 4.64 -4.67 -4.07
CA LEU A 662 5.31 -4.52 -2.78
C LEU A 662 4.41 -3.65 -1.88
N SER A 663 3.82 -4.26 -0.85
CA SER A 663 2.74 -3.65 -0.08
C SER A 663 2.77 -4.04 1.40
N GLY A 664 2.28 -3.15 2.25
CA GLY A 664 2.20 -3.34 3.70
C GLY A 664 1.75 -2.07 4.44
N PRO A 665 1.50 -2.17 5.75
CA PRO A 665 0.84 -1.14 6.56
C PRO A 665 1.70 0.09 6.88
N ASP A 666 2.91 0.18 6.34
CA ASP A 666 3.84 1.31 6.47
C ASP A 666 4.39 1.82 5.12
N VAL A 667 3.85 1.35 3.99
CA VAL A 667 4.23 1.78 2.63
C VAL A 667 3.43 3.02 2.22
N TYR A 668 3.96 4.23 2.47
CA TYR A 668 3.29 5.50 2.12
C TYR A 668 4.26 6.56 1.61
N GLY A 669 3.80 7.41 0.69
CA GLY A 669 4.55 8.56 0.18
C GLY A 669 5.80 8.19 -0.64
N GLU A 670 6.69 9.16 -0.89
CA GLU A 670 7.97 9.00 -1.63
C GLU A 670 8.68 7.66 -1.37
N GLN A 671 8.70 6.78 -2.39
CA GLN A 671 9.48 5.55 -2.38
C GLN A 671 10.78 5.70 -3.18
N THR A 672 11.65 4.69 -3.08
CA THR A 672 12.70 4.47 -4.07
C THR A 672 12.60 3.04 -4.58
N VAL A 673 12.24 2.86 -5.84
CA VAL A 673 12.11 1.56 -6.48
C VAL A 673 13.37 1.25 -7.27
N THR A 674 13.99 0.12 -6.97
CA THR A 674 15.10 -0.42 -7.75
C THR A 674 14.73 -1.77 -8.35
N ALA A 675 15.09 -2.02 -9.60
CA ALA A 675 15.01 -3.33 -10.27
C ALA A 675 16.35 -3.78 -10.87
N THR A 676 16.59 -5.09 -10.94
CA THR A 676 17.69 -5.72 -11.70
C THR A 676 17.36 -7.18 -12.07
N ALA A 677 18.01 -7.74 -13.08
CA ALA A 677 17.85 -9.14 -13.50
C ALA A 677 19.19 -9.74 -13.97
N PRO A 678 19.31 -11.08 -14.07
CA PRO A 678 20.43 -11.73 -14.73
C PRO A 678 20.53 -11.29 -16.20
N GLU A 679 21.75 -11.15 -16.72
CA GLU A 679 22.02 -10.66 -18.09
C GLU A 679 21.26 -9.37 -18.46
N HIS A 680 21.10 -8.44 -17.51
CA HIS A 680 20.47 -7.14 -17.73
C HIS A 680 21.17 -6.03 -16.93
N SER A 681 20.87 -4.77 -17.31
CA SER A 681 21.16 -3.59 -16.49
C SER A 681 20.36 -3.59 -15.17
N ALA A 682 20.58 -2.57 -14.35
CA ALA A 682 19.67 -2.19 -13.27
C ALA A 682 18.98 -0.85 -13.56
N ALA A 683 17.86 -0.57 -12.90
CA ALA A 683 17.12 0.69 -13.01
C ALA A 683 16.61 1.16 -11.64
N THR A 684 16.57 2.48 -11.40
CA THR A 684 16.16 3.07 -10.12
C THR A 684 15.30 4.33 -10.26
N ALA A 685 14.01 4.26 -9.89
CA ALA A 685 13.18 5.45 -9.67
C ALA A 685 13.30 5.88 -8.20
N GLN A 686 13.92 7.03 -7.90
CA GLN A 686 14.24 7.46 -6.53
C GLN A 686 13.53 8.75 -6.13
N ARG A 687 12.85 8.71 -4.98
CA ARG A 687 11.93 9.73 -4.44
C ARG A 687 10.76 9.96 -5.40
N VAL A 688 9.97 8.90 -5.54
CA VAL A 688 8.80 8.83 -6.42
C VAL A 688 7.58 8.43 -5.60
N ASP A 689 6.55 9.27 -5.63
CA ASP A 689 5.28 9.07 -4.93
C ASP A 689 4.16 8.69 -5.91
N ALA A 690 4.31 7.50 -6.51
CA ALA A 690 3.36 6.93 -7.47
C ALA A 690 3.09 5.45 -7.19
N GLU A 691 1.82 5.06 -7.15
CA GLU A 691 1.34 3.69 -6.92
C GLU A 691 1.89 2.70 -7.96
N ASN A 692 2.13 3.12 -9.21
CA ASN A 692 2.51 2.22 -10.31
C ASN A 692 3.79 2.71 -11.00
N ILE A 693 4.79 1.85 -11.10
CA ILE A 693 6.10 2.20 -11.69
C ILE A 693 6.54 1.10 -12.65
N THR A 694 6.77 1.46 -13.90
CA THR A 694 7.28 0.56 -14.95
C THR A 694 8.71 0.92 -15.30
N LEU A 695 9.67 0.08 -14.92
CA LEU A 695 11.10 0.25 -15.24
C LEU A 695 11.47 -0.56 -16.48
N PHE A 696 12.29 -0.01 -17.36
CA PHE A 696 12.92 -0.76 -18.42
C PHE A 696 14.36 -1.15 -18.04
N LEU A 697 14.79 -2.33 -18.47
CA LEU A 697 16.18 -2.78 -18.40
C LEU A 697 16.77 -2.89 -19.81
N HIS A 698 18.09 -2.78 -19.91
CA HIS A 698 18.83 -3.08 -21.13
C HIS A 698 19.41 -4.50 -21.05
N PRO A 699 19.32 -5.31 -22.12
CA PRO A 699 20.17 -6.49 -22.27
C PRO A 699 21.66 -6.07 -22.44
N PRO A 700 22.62 -6.99 -22.27
CA PRO A 700 24.03 -6.72 -22.57
C PRO A 700 24.24 -6.21 -24.00
N ALA A 701 25.36 -5.52 -24.20
CA ALA A 701 25.82 -5.16 -25.54
C ALA A 701 25.97 -6.43 -26.38
N ALA A 702 25.20 -6.55 -27.46
CA ALA A 702 25.41 -7.61 -28.44
C ALA A 702 26.79 -7.45 -29.06
N ASP A 703 27.53 -8.57 -29.16
CA ASP A 703 28.84 -8.61 -29.82
C ASP A 703 28.74 -8.02 -31.24
N GLY A 704 29.71 -7.17 -31.58
CA GLY A 704 29.55 -6.10 -32.59
C GLY A 704 29.49 -6.49 -34.07
N GLU A 705 28.66 -7.45 -34.47
CA GLU A 705 28.41 -7.82 -35.88
C GLU A 705 27.04 -7.37 -36.41
N GLY A 706 26.57 -6.20 -35.97
CA GLY A 706 25.51 -5.48 -36.67
C GLY A 706 26.02 -4.95 -38.01
N THR A 707 25.70 -5.61 -39.12
CA THR A 707 25.90 -5.02 -40.46
C THR A 707 25.20 -3.66 -40.51
N PHE A 708 25.91 -2.60 -40.92
CA PHE A 708 25.30 -1.27 -41.06
C PHE A 708 23.99 -1.39 -41.87
N PRO A 709 22.86 -0.86 -41.38
CA PRO A 709 21.62 -0.87 -42.14
C PRO A 709 21.85 -0.16 -43.48
N PRO A 710 21.13 -0.54 -44.55
CA PRO A 710 21.20 0.19 -45.80
C PRO A 710 20.96 1.67 -45.54
N GLY A 711 21.79 2.53 -46.15
CA GLY A 711 21.67 3.98 -45.97
C GLY A 711 20.26 4.46 -46.31
N PRO A 712 19.76 5.53 -45.64
CA PRO A 712 18.42 6.02 -45.89
C PRO A 712 18.23 6.32 -47.38
N PRO A 713 17.05 6.02 -47.97
CA PRO A 713 16.79 6.22 -49.40
C PRO A 713 17.07 7.68 -49.82
N THR A 714 17.61 7.84 -51.04
CA THR A 714 18.16 9.13 -51.50
C THR A 714 17.73 9.48 -52.91
N ALA A 715 17.64 10.77 -53.19
CA ALA A 715 17.48 11.30 -54.55
C ALA A 715 18.66 12.21 -54.90
N VAL A 716 18.78 12.58 -56.18
CA VAL A 716 19.80 13.51 -56.68
C VAL A 716 19.12 14.72 -57.33
N PHE A 717 19.57 15.92 -56.99
CA PHE A 717 19.13 17.16 -57.64
C PHE A 717 20.32 17.88 -58.27
N ARG A 718 20.12 18.43 -59.47
CA ARG A 718 21.12 19.13 -60.28
C ARG A 718 20.50 20.38 -60.92
N GLY A 719 21.30 21.33 -61.37
CA GLY A 719 20.84 22.53 -62.06
C GLY A 719 21.85 23.66 -61.97
N GLU A 720 21.54 24.85 -62.52
CA GLU A 720 22.39 26.03 -62.39
C GLU A 720 22.01 26.89 -61.17
N VAL A 721 23.02 27.44 -60.47
CA VAL A 721 22.82 28.54 -59.52
C VAL A 721 22.93 29.87 -60.25
N LEU A 722 21.81 30.59 -60.34
CA LEU A 722 21.67 31.83 -61.10
C LEU A 722 21.75 33.05 -60.17
N GLY A 723 22.26 34.16 -60.69
CA GLY A 723 22.30 35.43 -59.96
C GLY A 723 23.48 35.59 -59.01
N LEU A 724 24.46 34.68 -59.02
CA LEU A 724 25.63 34.74 -58.13
C LEU A 724 26.50 35.99 -58.41
N ASP A 725 26.58 36.43 -59.67
CA ASP A 725 27.20 37.71 -60.09
C ASP A 725 26.57 38.96 -59.44
N LYS A 726 25.29 38.88 -59.02
CA LYS A 726 24.48 39.97 -58.45
C LYS A 726 24.47 39.95 -56.91
N VAL A 727 25.24 39.07 -56.28
CA VAL A 727 25.34 38.92 -54.82
C VAL A 727 26.19 40.01 -54.17
N GLY A 728 27.33 40.35 -54.76
CA GLY A 728 28.23 41.36 -54.22
C GLY A 728 29.50 41.53 -55.04
N ILE A 729 30.27 42.58 -54.74
CA ILE A 729 31.60 42.79 -55.33
C ILE A 729 32.63 42.22 -54.34
N PRO A 730 33.42 41.21 -54.71
CA PRO A 730 34.45 40.65 -53.82
C PRO A 730 35.62 41.62 -53.62
N ASP A 731 36.14 41.65 -52.38
CA ASP A 731 37.44 42.25 -52.05
C ASP A 731 38.59 41.34 -52.56
N PRO A 732 39.86 41.82 -52.62
CA PRO A 732 40.98 41.08 -53.23
C PRO A 732 41.37 39.74 -52.58
N ASP A 733 40.88 39.46 -51.37
CA ASP A 733 41.06 38.18 -50.66
C ASP A 733 39.81 37.27 -50.77
N GLU A 734 38.78 37.68 -51.52
CA GLU A 734 37.47 37.04 -51.55
C GLU A 734 37.07 36.57 -52.96
N ILE A 735 36.17 35.58 -52.99
CA ILE A 735 35.53 35.06 -54.20
C ILE A 735 34.02 34.97 -53.98
N LEU A 736 33.26 34.92 -55.07
CA LEU A 736 31.86 34.52 -55.00
C LEU A 736 31.76 33.03 -54.65
N MET A 737 30.73 32.65 -53.92
CA MET A 737 30.44 31.26 -53.56
C MET A 737 28.94 31.09 -53.37
N ALA A 738 28.39 30.00 -53.89
CA ALA A 738 27.07 29.50 -53.55
C ALA A 738 27.18 28.13 -52.88
N GLN A 739 26.29 27.83 -51.94
CA GLN A 739 26.15 26.51 -51.33
C GLN A 739 24.70 26.05 -51.48
N VAL A 740 24.48 24.93 -52.16
CA VAL A 740 23.16 24.33 -52.38
C VAL A 740 22.96 23.17 -51.39
N LEU A 741 21.77 23.10 -50.80
CA LEU A 741 21.39 22.17 -49.74
C LEU A 741 19.89 21.83 -49.87
N SER A 742 19.45 20.78 -49.16
CA SER A 742 18.03 20.43 -49.02
C SER A 742 17.54 20.61 -47.59
N THR A 743 16.22 20.76 -47.44
CA THR A 743 15.50 20.74 -46.16
C THR A 743 15.52 19.38 -45.46
N ARG A 744 15.27 19.40 -44.15
CA ARG A 744 15.17 18.24 -43.26
C ARG A 744 13.71 18.04 -42.83
N PRO A 745 13.28 16.83 -42.44
CA PRO A 745 11.94 16.63 -41.89
C PRO A 745 11.69 17.37 -40.57
N SER A 746 12.75 17.70 -39.81
CA SER A 746 12.71 18.56 -38.62
C SER A 746 14.11 19.11 -38.31
N MET A 747 14.24 20.06 -37.37
CA MET A 747 15.54 20.61 -36.94
C MET A 747 16.56 19.53 -36.53
N LEU A 748 16.09 18.48 -35.85
CA LEU A 748 16.92 17.41 -35.26
C LEU A 748 17.13 16.22 -36.20
N ALA A 749 16.39 16.13 -37.31
CA ALA A 749 16.52 15.04 -38.27
C ALA A 749 17.86 15.09 -39.02
N GLN A 750 18.48 13.92 -39.20
CA GLN A 750 19.64 13.76 -40.08
C GLN A 750 19.16 13.56 -41.53
N ILE A 751 19.95 14.09 -42.48
CA ILE A 751 19.75 13.90 -43.93
C ILE A 751 21.06 13.41 -44.56
N PRO A 752 21.01 12.79 -45.75
CA PRO A 752 22.21 12.48 -46.53
C PRO A 752 23.13 13.69 -46.66
N GLY A 753 24.45 13.47 -46.60
CA GLY A 753 25.42 14.51 -46.91
C GLY A 753 25.29 14.92 -48.39
N PRO A 754 25.30 16.23 -48.72
CA PRO A 754 24.92 16.70 -50.05
C PRO A 754 25.91 16.34 -51.17
N GLY A 755 27.07 15.75 -50.86
CA GLY A 755 28.13 15.48 -51.84
C GLY A 755 29.04 16.70 -52.07
N ALA A 756 30.07 16.52 -52.89
CA ALA A 756 31.11 17.54 -53.09
C ALA A 756 30.73 18.63 -54.11
N ASN A 757 29.73 18.39 -54.96
CA ASN A 757 29.26 19.31 -56.00
C ASN A 757 28.18 20.27 -55.48
N ASN A 758 28.02 20.36 -54.15
CA ASN A 758 27.07 21.25 -53.49
C ASN A 758 27.58 22.70 -53.35
N VAL A 759 28.82 22.97 -53.76
CA VAL A 759 29.47 24.29 -53.72
C VAL A 759 29.80 24.74 -55.14
N VAL A 760 29.41 25.97 -55.48
CA VAL A 760 29.71 26.61 -56.77
C VAL A 760 30.45 27.92 -56.51
N PHE A 761 31.45 28.27 -57.34
CA PHE A 761 32.30 29.47 -57.15
C PHE A 761 32.13 30.55 -58.23
N GLU A 762 31.30 30.29 -59.23
CA GLU A 762 30.83 31.21 -60.29
C GLU A 762 29.39 30.82 -60.66
N GLU A 763 28.68 31.55 -61.54
CA GLU A 763 27.38 31.07 -62.05
C GLU A 763 27.61 29.75 -62.81
N GLY A 764 26.92 28.67 -62.43
CA GLY A 764 27.17 27.33 -62.97
C GLY A 764 26.46 26.19 -62.23
N GLU A 765 26.76 24.97 -62.68
CA GLU A 765 26.10 23.72 -62.26
C GLU A 765 26.38 23.34 -60.80
N TYR A 766 25.36 22.85 -60.10
CA TYR A 766 25.47 22.10 -58.85
C TYR A 766 24.97 20.67 -59.02
N GLU A 767 25.40 19.77 -58.12
CA GLU A 767 24.79 18.45 -57.94
C GLU A 767 24.77 18.12 -56.44
N ILE A 768 23.60 17.78 -55.90
CA ILE A 768 23.45 17.31 -54.52
C ILE A 768 22.69 16.00 -54.37
N ILE A 769 23.03 15.26 -53.31
CA ILE A 769 22.26 14.14 -52.80
C ILE A 769 21.29 14.66 -51.72
N THR A 770 20.03 14.21 -51.75
CA THR A 770 18.98 14.60 -50.81
C THR A 770 18.31 13.39 -50.17
N ARG A 771 17.51 13.64 -49.13
CA ARG A 771 16.47 12.71 -48.68
C ARG A 771 15.39 12.52 -49.76
N VAL A 772 14.52 11.54 -49.53
CA VAL A 772 13.24 11.37 -50.25
C VAL A 772 12.08 12.11 -49.55
N GLY A 773 10.91 12.12 -50.20
CA GLY A 773 9.70 12.83 -49.79
C GLY A 773 9.66 14.29 -50.25
N ASP A 774 8.65 15.02 -49.79
CA ASP A 774 8.47 16.45 -50.05
C ASP A 774 9.57 17.28 -49.40
N LEU A 775 10.23 18.14 -50.18
CA LEU A 775 11.37 18.95 -49.76
C LEU A 775 11.45 20.27 -50.54
N ALA A 776 12.12 21.27 -49.94
CA ALA A 776 12.69 22.39 -50.68
C ALA A 776 14.22 22.27 -50.84
N LEU A 777 14.73 22.84 -51.94
CA LEU A 777 16.15 23.15 -52.15
C LEU A 777 16.44 24.61 -51.83
N VAL A 778 17.58 24.86 -51.20
CA VAL A 778 18.02 26.20 -50.80
C VAL A 778 19.46 26.43 -51.26
N ALA A 779 19.67 27.51 -52.01
CA ALA A 779 20.99 28.00 -52.40
C ALA A 779 21.33 29.25 -51.57
N LEU A 780 22.40 29.20 -50.77
CA LEU A 780 22.95 30.37 -50.09
C LEU A 780 24.08 30.97 -50.93
N GLY A 781 23.87 32.16 -51.48
CA GLY A 781 24.85 32.91 -52.28
C GLY A 781 25.55 33.99 -51.46
N GLY A 782 26.88 34.07 -51.54
CA GLY A 782 27.68 34.95 -50.71
C GLY A 782 29.10 35.21 -51.19
N LEU A 783 29.90 35.80 -50.29
CA LEU A 783 31.33 36.04 -50.46
C LEU A 783 32.13 35.10 -49.56
N TYR A 784 33.04 34.32 -50.13
CA TYR A 784 33.97 33.46 -49.39
C TYR A 784 35.34 34.11 -49.28
N ASN A 785 35.82 34.32 -48.05
CA ASN A 785 37.14 34.89 -47.82
C ASN A 785 38.20 33.80 -47.85
N THR A 786 39.06 33.81 -48.87
CA THR A 786 40.07 32.77 -49.11
C THR A 786 41.19 32.73 -48.06
N ARG A 787 41.33 33.79 -47.25
CA ARG A 787 42.33 33.87 -46.17
C ARG A 787 41.77 33.44 -44.81
N THR A 788 40.55 33.86 -44.45
CA THR A 788 39.93 33.47 -43.16
C THR A 788 39.12 32.18 -43.25
N GLN A 789 38.86 31.70 -44.47
CA GLN A 789 38.00 30.56 -44.81
C GLN A 789 36.53 30.74 -44.40
N GLU A 790 36.11 31.98 -44.16
CA GLU A 790 34.74 32.34 -43.76
C GLU A 790 33.84 32.56 -44.98
N PHE A 791 32.66 31.93 -44.99
CA PHE A 791 31.59 32.21 -45.95
C PHE A 791 30.62 33.25 -45.39
N ARG A 792 30.30 34.28 -46.19
CA ARG A 792 29.41 35.38 -45.84
C ARG A 792 28.20 35.38 -46.79
N PRO A 793 27.10 34.66 -46.47
CA PRO A 793 25.89 34.65 -47.30
C PRO A 793 25.23 36.04 -47.30
N LEU A 794 24.74 36.47 -48.47
CA LEU A 794 24.12 37.78 -48.70
C LEU A 794 22.79 37.67 -49.48
N ARG A 795 22.59 36.58 -50.21
CA ARG A 795 21.33 36.24 -50.89
C ARG A 795 21.00 34.76 -50.68
N MET A 796 19.72 34.44 -50.79
CA MET A 796 19.20 33.09 -50.82
C MET A 796 18.38 32.90 -52.10
N GLY A 797 18.44 31.70 -52.65
CA GLY A 797 17.55 31.21 -53.71
C GLY A 797 16.86 29.96 -53.22
N LEU A 798 15.63 29.74 -53.67
CA LEU A 798 14.72 28.79 -53.04
C LEU A 798 13.83 28.11 -54.09
N ALA A 799 13.76 26.78 -54.05
CA ALA A 799 12.85 25.98 -54.87
C ALA A 799 12.05 25.05 -53.95
N ARG A 800 10.73 25.30 -53.84
CA ARG A 800 9.78 24.63 -52.94
C ARG A 800 8.86 23.67 -53.71
N TYR A 801 8.06 22.90 -52.98
CA TYR A 801 7.05 21.96 -53.52
C TYR A 801 7.69 20.84 -54.38
N LEU A 802 8.90 20.37 -54.01
CA LEU A 802 9.63 19.34 -54.76
C LEU A 802 9.45 17.97 -54.10
N PHE A 803 8.97 16.98 -54.85
CA PHE A 803 8.84 15.61 -54.36
C PHE A 803 10.00 14.73 -54.84
N ALA A 804 10.79 14.20 -53.90
CA ALA A 804 11.95 13.38 -54.17
C ALA A 804 11.66 11.87 -53.99
N ALA A 805 11.69 11.10 -55.08
CA ALA A 805 11.55 9.64 -55.05
C ALA A 805 12.92 8.93 -55.00
N ASP A 806 12.95 7.73 -54.41
CA ASP A 806 14.21 6.99 -54.21
C ASP A 806 14.92 6.65 -55.53
N SER A 807 16.24 6.80 -55.51
CA SER A 807 17.15 6.59 -56.63
C SER A 807 16.80 7.37 -57.92
N GLN A 808 15.99 8.44 -57.83
CA GLN A 808 15.70 9.34 -58.95
C GLN A 808 16.68 10.51 -59.05
N SER A 809 16.70 11.16 -60.22
CA SER A 809 17.48 12.38 -60.47
C SER A 809 16.61 13.45 -61.10
N TYR A 810 16.78 14.70 -60.65
CA TYR A 810 15.95 15.85 -61.01
C TYR A 810 16.81 17.04 -61.46
N GLU A 811 16.30 17.84 -62.40
CA GLU A 811 16.91 19.10 -62.86
C GLU A 811 16.06 20.28 -62.37
N VAL A 812 16.65 21.20 -61.59
CA VAL A 812 16.02 22.35 -60.93
C VAL A 812 17.03 23.51 -60.85
N ASP A 813 16.81 24.59 -61.58
CA ASP A 813 17.64 25.81 -61.45
C ASP A 813 17.22 26.64 -60.23
N ILE A 814 18.16 27.37 -59.61
CA ILE A 814 17.90 28.16 -58.41
C ILE A 814 18.45 29.59 -58.57
N ASP A 815 17.57 30.59 -58.67
CA ASP A 815 17.93 32.02 -58.72
C ASP A 815 18.01 32.62 -57.31
N LEU A 816 19.08 33.38 -57.04
CA LEU A 816 19.40 34.00 -55.76
C LEU A 816 18.59 35.28 -55.52
N THR A 817 17.26 35.19 -55.58
CA THR A 817 16.33 36.34 -55.55
C THR A 817 16.24 37.02 -54.18
N ILE A 818 16.23 36.24 -53.09
CA ILE A 818 15.86 36.66 -51.73
C ILE A 818 17.05 37.35 -51.03
N PRO A 819 16.93 38.59 -50.53
CA PRO A 819 18.02 39.27 -49.82
C PRO A 819 18.12 38.80 -48.36
N LEU A 820 19.34 38.44 -47.93
CA LEU A 820 19.65 38.12 -46.53
C LEU A 820 20.03 39.41 -45.78
N SER A 821 19.06 40.30 -45.62
CA SER A 821 19.23 41.66 -45.07
C SER A 821 18.57 41.89 -43.71
N ALA A 822 17.84 40.92 -43.18
CA ALA A 822 17.22 41.04 -41.86
C ALA A 822 18.22 40.73 -40.73
N SER A 823 17.93 41.25 -39.54
CA SER A 823 18.43 40.71 -38.29
C SER A 823 17.31 40.63 -37.26
N THR A 824 17.45 39.70 -36.31
CA THR A 824 16.64 39.63 -35.07
C THR A 824 17.58 39.46 -33.88
N ARG A 825 17.08 39.61 -32.65
CA ARG A 825 17.88 39.50 -31.42
C ARG A 825 17.26 38.52 -30.44
N PHE A 826 18.10 37.63 -29.93
CA PHE A 826 17.76 36.69 -28.87
C PHE A 826 18.42 37.12 -27.58
N LYS A 827 17.68 37.09 -26.47
CA LYS A 827 18.18 37.43 -25.14
C LYS A 827 18.02 36.23 -24.21
N PHE A 828 19.13 35.71 -23.71
CA PHE A 828 19.11 34.62 -22.74
C PHE A 828 18.65 35.15 -21.38
N ILE A 829 17.62 34.54 -20.80
CA ILE A 829 17.20 34.84 -19.42
C ILE A 829 18.04 34.03 -18.44
N ALA A 830 18.86 34.74 -17.65
CA ALA A 830 19.72 34.18 -16.60
C ALA A 830 20.54 32.93 -17.02
N PRO A 831 21.33 33.00 -18.12
CA PRO A 831 22.10 31.86 -18.61
C PRO A 831 23.13 31.36 -17.56
N PRO A 832 23.34 30.04 -17.47
CA PRO A 832 24.22 29.45 -16.47
C PRO A 832 25.70 29.69 -16.79
N VAL A 833 26.52 29.88 -15.74
CA VAL A 833 27.96 30.16 -15.85
C VAL A 833 28.74 28.86 -15.65
N LEU A 834 29.13 28.26 -16.77
CA LEU A 834 29.88 27.01 -16.88
C LEU A 834 31.39 27.26 -16.84
N GLU A 835 32.07 26.78 -15.80
CA GLU A 835 33.54 26.80 -15.69
C GLU A 835 34.18 25.62 -16.47
N PRO A 836 35.48 25.65 -16.82
CA PRO A 836 36.44 26.74 -16.63
C PRO A 836 36.38 27.80 -17.74
N GLY A 837 36.07 29.06 -17.38
CA GLY A 837 36.10 30.23 -18.28
C GLY A 837 34.72 30.82 -18.62
N PRO A 838 34.68 31.90 -19.42
CA PRO A 838 33.43 32.54 -19.81
C PRO A 838 32.64 31.64 -20.77
N SER A 839 31.41 31.31 -20.39
CA SER A 839 30.54 30.41 -21.16
C SER A 839 30.11 31.04 -22.48
N THR A 840 30.11 30.23 -23.55
CA THR A 840 29.75 30.68 -24.90
C THR A 840 28.28 30.40 -25.14
N GLN A 841 27.49 31.46 -25.25
CA GLN A 841 26.10 31.42 -25.70
C GLN A 841 26.09 31.27 -27.23
N ARG A 842 25.19 30.45 -27.77
CA ARG A 842 25.03 30.17 -29.19
C ARG A 842 23.56 30.13 -29.59
N VAL A 843 23.23 30.62 -30.78
CA VAL A 843 21.92 30.41 -31.41
C VAL A 843 22.13 29.84 -32.81
N ASN A 844 21.39 28.78 -33.12
CA ASN A 844 21.30 28.14 -34.43
C ASN A 844 19.92 28.45 -35.01
N LEU A 845 19.84 29.17 -36.12
CA LEU A 845 18.56 29.46 -36.78
C LEU A 845 18.27 28.50 -37.93
N TYR A 846 17.03 28.04 -37.97
CA TYR A 846 16.46 27.15 -38.97
C TYR A 846 15.22 27.80 -39.56
N LEU A 847 15.19 27.94 -40.89
CA LEU A 847 14.02 28.44 -41.60
C LEU A 847 13.05 27.27 -41.79
N ASP A 848 11.87 27.37 -41.19
CA ASP A 848 10.80 26.40 -41.35
C ASP A 848 9.93 26.76 -42.56
N LEU A 849 9.71 25.80 -43.46
CA LEU A 849 8.93 25.95 -44.68
C LEU A 849 7.66 25.07 -44.65
N GLY A 850 7.26 24.60 -43.46
CA GLY A 850 6.08 23.77 -43.27
C GLY A 850 6.27 22.37 -43.86
N PHE A 851 5.37 21.97 -44.77
CA PHE A 851 5.43 20.64 -45.41
C PHE A 851 6.70 20.41 -46.25
N ASP A 852 7.34 21.47 -46.77
CA ASP A 852 8.66 21.40 -47.41
C ASP A 852 9.77 21.00 -46.41
N GLY A 853 9.52 21.14 -45.11
CA GLY A 853 10.46 20.87 -44.03
C GLY A 853 11.42 22.02 -43.73
N VAL A 854 12.40 21.71 -42.88
CA VAL A 854 13.20 22.68 -42.13
C VAL A 854 14.59 22.85 -42.74
N PHE A 855 14.97 24.07 -43.11
CA PHE A 855 16.29 24.40 -43.62
C PHE A 855 17.20 24.98 -42.53
N GLY A 856 18.25 24.24 -42.14
CA GLY A 856 19.27 24.81 -41.27
C GLY A 856 20.26 23.80 -40.64
N PRO A 857 21.10 24.28 -39.69
CA PRO A 857 21.18 25.68 -39.27
C PRO A 857 21.84 26.56 -40.34
N MET A 858 21.24 27.70 -40.68
CA MET A 858 21.77 28.60 -41.71
C MET A 858 23.15 29.15 -41.32
N ARG A 859 23.32 29.44 -40.03
CA ARG A 859 24.54 29.91 -39.38
C ARG A 859 24.41 29.72 -37.88
N THR A 860 25.52 29.39 -37.21
CA THR A 860 25.64 29.50 -35.76
C THR A 860 26.10 30.91 -35.41
N TYR A 861 25.31 31.59 -34.58
CA TYR A 861 25.65 32.89 -33.98
C TYR A 861 26.17 32.64 -32.57
N SER A 862 27.21 33.35 -32.12
CA SER A 862 27.85 33.09 -30.82
C SER A 862 28.27 34.37 -30.10
N SER A 863 28.06 34.42 -28.78
CA SER A 863 28.38 35.55 -27.90
C SER A 863 28.88 35.07 -26.54
N THR A 864 29.52 35.97 -25.78
CA THR A 864 29.85 35.79 -24.35
C THR A 864 29.07 36.75 -23.46
N GLY A 865 27.93 37.24 -23.95
CA GLY A 865 27.02 38.14 -23.22
C GLY A 865 25.60 38.02 -23.75
N ASP A 866 24.65 38.31 -22.87
CA ASP A 866 23.25 37.81 -22.84
C ASP A 866 22.35 38.13 -24.03
N ILE A 867 22.85 38.84 -25.04
CA ILE A 867 22.11 39.15 -26.27
C ILE A 867 22.94 38.71 -27.48
N ILE A 868 22.32 37.89 -28.34
CA ILE A 868 22.84 37.49 -29.64
C ILE A 868 22.02 38.17 -30.73
N GLU A 869 22.66 38.96 -31.58
CA GLU A 869 22.06 39.44 -32.82
C GLU A 869 22.32 38.43 -33.94
N ALA A 870 21.25 37.90 -34.52
CA ALA A 870 21.30 37.00 -35.65
C ALA A 870 21.21 37.81 -36.96
N ASP A 871 22.36 38.19 -37.52
CA ASP A 871 22.46 38.98 -38.75
C ASP A 871 22.45 38.12 -40.03
N ARG A 872 21.96 38.71 -41.14
CA ARG A 872 21.88 38.10 -42.48
C ARG A 872 20.91 36.91 -42.56
N ILE A 873 19.70 37.11 -42.06
CA ILE A 873 18.57 36.21 -42.27
C ILE A 873 17.61 36.78 -43.33
N ALA A 874 16.67 35.97 -43.79
CA ALA A 874 15.65 36.42 -44.75
C ALA A 874 14.53 37.19 -44.02
N HIS A 875 13.81 38.05 -44.74
CA HIS A 875 12.51 38.55 -44.29
C HIS A 875 11.43 37.53 -44.66
N LEU A 876 10.56 37.18 -43.70
CA LEU A 876 9.40 36.31 -43.90
C LEU A 876 8.29 37.06 -44.65
N ARG A 877 8.45 37.21 -45.98
CA ARG A 877 7.55 37.94 -46.90
C ARG A 877 7.68 37.38 -48.32
N GLY A 878 6.62 37.40 -49.12
CA GLY A 878 6.64 36.87 -50.49
C GLY A 878 6.74 35.34 -50.51
N GLU A 879 7.81 34.78 -51.08
CA GLU A 879 8.05 33.32 -51.15
C GLU A 879 8.29 32.65 -49.77
N LEU A 880 8.34 33.48 -48.71
CA LEU A 880 8.51 33.12 -47.29
C LEU A 880 7.41 33.75 -46.40
N GLU A 881 6.24 34.08 -46.94
CA GLU A 881 5.14 34.68 -46.16
C GLU A 881 4.39 33.67 -45.27
N ASP A 882 4.49 32.38 -45.61
CA ASP A 882 4.00 31.21 -44.90
C ASP A 882 5.09 30.50 -44.05
N ALA A 883 6.33 30.99 -44.10
CA ALA A 883 7.48 30.42 -43.42
C ALA A 883 7.65 30.99 -41.99
N SER A 884 8.27 30.22 -41.09
CA SER A 884 8.61 30.65 -39.74
C SER A 884 10.10 30.42 -39.44
N TYR A 885 10.61 30.93 -38.32
CA TYR A 885 11.94 30.57 -37.82
C TYR A 885 11.82 29.70 -36.57
N SER A 886 12.52 28.57 -36.59
CA SER A 886 12.74 27.71 -35.44
C SER A 886 14.22 27.76 -35.05
N LEU A 887 14.56 27.51 -33.78
CA LEU A 887 15.93 27.60 -33.29
C LEU A 887 16.31 26.54 -32.26
N THR A 888 17.62 26.33 -32.15
CA THR A 888 18.23 25.83 -30.91
C THR A 888 19.12 26.92 -30.30
N ALA A 889 18.99 27.15 -29.01
CA ALA A 889 19.77 28.12 -28.26
C ALA A 889 20.54 27.40 -27.14
N ARG A 890 21.85 27.60 -27.08
CA ARG A 890 22.78 26.71 -26.41
C ARG A 890 23.83 27.48 -25.60
N VAL A 891 24.21 26.94 -24.45
CA VAL A 891 25.35 27.43 -23.65
C VAL A 891 26.33 26.27 -23.48
N ASP A 892 27.59 26.49 -23.88
CA ASP A 892 28.66 25.51 -23.70
C ASP A 892 30.03 26.15 -23.42
N ASN A 893 30.99 25.33 -23.01
CA ASN A 893 32.40 25.70 -22.97
C ASN A 893 33.13 25.14 -24.20
N ASN A 894 33.04 25.86 -25.32
CA ASN A 894 33.70 25.52 -26.58
C ASN A 894 33.35 24.10 -27.10
N GLY A 895 32.10 23.70 -26.93
CA GLY A 895 31.57 22.40 -27.36
C GLY A 895 31.78 21.25 -26.37
N ARG A 896 32.47 21.50 -25.24
CA ARG A 896 32.63 20.53 -24.14
C ARG A 896 31.41 20.54 -23.23
N LEU A 897 31.17 19.45 -22.50
CA LEU A 897 30.24 19.42 -21.38
C LEU A 897 30.83 20.22 -20.18
N PRO A 898 30.01 20.87 -19.33
CA PRO A 898 28.54 20.92 -19.35
C PRO A 898 27.95 21.54 -20.62
N LEU A 899 26.78 21.05 -21.02
CA LEU A 899 26.01 21.55 -22.15
C LEU A 899 24.60 21.88 -21.68
N VAL A 900 24.07 23.02 -22.12
CA VAL A 900 22.66 23.37 -21.96
C VAL A 900 22.09 23.82 -23.29
N GLU A 901 20.88 23.38 -23.65
CA GLU A 901 20.24 23.69 -24.93
C GLU A 901 18.71 23.81 -24.75
N THR A 902 18.09 24.80 -25.39
CA THR A 902 16.63 25.04 -25.43
C THR A 902 16.16 25.25 -26.87
N TYR A 903 14.86 25.10 -27.08
CA TYR A 903 14.23 25.06 -28.39
C TYR A 903 13.10 26.09 -28.43
N ALA A 904 13.00 26.82 -29.53
CA ALA A 904 11.86 27.70 -29.77
C ALA A 904 11.44 27.61 -31.24
N TYR A 905 10.14 27.71 -31.47
CA TYR A 905 9.47 27.43 -32.74
C TYR A 905 8.62 28.63 -33.18
N ASP A 906 8.21 28.66 -34.44
CA ASP A 906 7.24 29.61 -35.01
C ASP A 906 7.53 31.11 -34.81
N LEU A 907 8.81 31.47 -34.83
CA LEU A 907 9.29 32.84 -34.65
C LEU A 907 9.08 33.66 -35.93
N THR A 908 7.92 34.31 -36.04
CA THR A 908 7.54 35.14 -37.19
C THR A 908 7.86 36.64 -37.03
N GLU A 909 7.83 37.18 -35.80
CA GLU A 909 8.08 38.61 -35.51
C GLU A 909 9.58 38.97 -35.40
N LEU A 910 10.29 39.12 -36.52
CA LEU A 910 11.74 39.41 -36.50
C LEU A 910 12.15 40.80 -35.98
N ASP A 911 11.25 41.79 -35.95
CA ASP A 911 11.59 43.19 -35.63
C ASP A 911 11.76 43.47 -34.11
N ARG A 912 11.63 42.44 -33.23
CA ARG A 912 11.71 42.57 -31.77
C ARG A 912 12.97 41.94 -31.17
N THR A 913 13.08 41.94 -29.84
CA THR A 913 13.98 41.03 -29.12
C THR A 913 13.12 39.88 -28.62
N HIS A 914 13.52 38.64 -28.91
CA HIS A 914 12.93 37.45 -28.33
C HIS A 914 13.70 37.13 -27.05
N ASP A 915 13.01 37.14 -25.91
CA ASP A 915 13.57 36.54 -24.70
C ASP A 915 13.50 35.02 -24.85
N LEU A 916 14.59 34.34 -24.53
CA LEU A 916 14.72 32.89 -24.50
C LEU A 916 14.56 32.44 -23.04
N ASP A 917 13.71 31.45 -22.81
CA ASP A 917 13.35 31.01 -21.46
C ASP A 917 14.55 30.55 -20.62
N ALA A 918 14.35 30.59 -19.30
CA ALA A 918 15.40 30.31 -18.35
C ALA A 918 15.85 28.84 -18.47
N LEU A 919 17.09 28.66 -18.91
CA LEU A 919 17.66 27.35 -19.22
C LEU A 919 17.69 26.43 -17.99
N PRO A 920 17.42 25.11 -18.14
CA PRO A 920 17.57 24.16 -17.04
C PRO A 920 19.01 24.13 -16.53
N ALA A 921 19.19 24.13 -15.22
CA ALA A 921 20.50 24.17 -14.59
C ALA A 921 21.28 22.86 -14.83
N PRO A 922 22.49 22.90 -15.43
CA PRO A 922 23.40 21.77 -15.43
C PRO A 922 24.00 21.55 -14.04
N VAL A 923 24.59 20.38 -13.82
CA VAL A 923 25.05 19.95 -12.49
C VAL A 923 26.58 19.91 -12.37
N ASP A 924 27.17 20.46 -11.31
CA ASP A 924 28.59 20.23 -10.98
C ASP A 924 28.75 19.08 -9.98
N PHE A 925 29.64 18.14 -10.25
CA PHE A 925 29.75 16.89 -9.49
C PHE A 925 30.63 17.05 -8.25
N ILE A 926 30.00 16.99 -7.07
CA ILE A 926 30.66 17.00 -5.76
C ILE A 926 31.23 15.60 -5.45
N THR A 927 30.48 14.54 -5.77
CA THR A 927 30.96 13.15 -5.75
C THR A 927 30.24 12.33 -6.84
N PRO A 928 30.96 11.54 -7.66
CA PRO A 928 32.41 11.35 -7.64
C PRO A 928 33.15 12.58 -8.20
N THR A 929 34.44 12.71 -7.89
CA THR A 929 35.34 13.53 -8.71
C THR A 929 35.83 12.72 -9.92
N GLN A 930 36.39 13.39 -10.94
CA GLN A 930 36.80 12.76 -12.21
C GLN A 930 37.72 11.53 -12.01
N GLY A 931 37.24 10.34 -12.40
CA GLY A 931 37.91 9.05 -12.24
C GLY A 931 37.77 8.42 -10.85
N GLY A 932 36.99 9.02 -9.96
CA GLY A 932 36.79 8.62 -8.58
C GLY A 932 35.80 7.46 -8.38
N ARG A 933 35.41 7.26 -7.12
CA ARG A 933 34.41 6.26 -6.68
C ARG A 933 33.38 6.93 -5.76
N PRO A 934 32.08 6.63 -5.88
CA PRO A 934 31.05 7.20 -5.02
C PRO A 934 31.18 6.61 -3.60
N ALA A 935 31.40 7.46 -2.61
CA ALA A 935 31.56 7.01 -1.22
C ALA A 935 30.22 6.46 -0.69
N ASN A 936 30.20 5.19 -0.27
CA ASN A 936 28.99 4.48 0.16
C ASN A 936 27.85 4.55 -0.89
N GLY A 937 28.20 4.48 -2.18
CA GLY A 937 27.24 4.59 -3.30
C GLY A 937 26.62 5.99 -3.48
N LEU A 938 27.05 7.01 -2.74
CA LEU A 938 26.47 8.35 -2.81
C LEU A 938 27.05 9.17 -3.98
N VAL A 939 26.16 9.63 -4.84
CA VAL A 939 26.41 10.65 -5.86
C VAL A 939 25.81 11.97 -5.38
N GLN A 940 26.52 13.09 -5.51
CA GLN A 940 26.02 14.42 -5.17
C GLN A 940 26.52 15.45 -6.17
N TRP A 941 25.69 16.47 -6.38
CA TRP A 941 25.97 17.57 -7.28
C TRP A 941 25.29 18.86 -6.80
N GLU A 942 25.76 20.01 -7.29
CA GLU A 942 25.09 21.31 -7.11
C GLU A 942 24.63 21.89 -8.46
N PRO A 943 23.44 22.54 -8.51
CA PRO A 943 22.92 23.12 -9.75
C PRO A 943 23.67 24.41 -10.10
N ILE A 944 24.22 24.46 -11.31
CA ILE A 944 24.89 25.63 -11.89
C ILE A 944 23.82 26.55 -12.50
N GLY A 945 22.91 27.09 -11.69
CA GLY A 945 21.82 27.94 -12.16
C GLY A 945 20.69 28.10 -11.14
N SER A 946 19.66 28.86 -11.50
CA SER A 946 18.48 29.11 -10.65
C SER A 946 17.21 28.38 -11.08
N THR A 947 17.23 27.70 -12.22
CA THR A 947 16.05 27.06 -12.82
C THR A 947 16.28 25.55 -12.84
N PRO A 948 15.62 24.77 -11.98
CA PRO A 948 15.76 23.33 -12.03
C PRO A 948 15.16 22.78 -13.34
N PRO A 949 15.66 21.64 -13.85
CA PRO A 949 14.88 20.77 -14.73
C PRO A 949 13.62 20.28 -14.01
N ASP A 950 12.74 19.57 -14.71
CA ASP A 950 11.57 18.93 -14.10
C ASP A 950 11.88 17.47 -13.71
N LEU A 951 12.68 16.79 -14.53
CA LEU A 951 13.16 15.43 -14.32
C LEU A 951 14.68 15.34 -14.53
N HIS A 952 15.38 14.63 -13.65
CA HIS A 952 16.75 14.17 -13.91
C HIS A 952 16.74 12.72 -14.38
N TYR A 953 17.22 12.48 -15.59
CA TYR A 953 17.56 11.14 -16.11
C TYR A 953 19.07 10.92 -15.96
N VAL A 954 19.46 9.96 -15.13
CA VAL A 954 20.87 9.70 -14.76
C VAL A 954 21.22 8.27 -15.13
N PHE A 955 22.40 8.01 -15.70
CA PHE A 955 22.80 6.64 -16.04
C PHE A 955 24.31 6.45 -16.09
N LEU A 956 24.74 5.19 -16.00
CA LEU A 956 26.10 4.73 -16.26
C LEU A 956 26.16 4.12 -17.67
N GLU A 957 26.92 4.74 -18.57
CA GLU A 957 27.28 4.13 -19.87
C GLU A 957 28.78 3.77 -19.95
N ASP A 958 29.11 2.68 -20.63
CA ASP A 958 30.48 2.28 -20.89
C ASP A 958 31.10 3.01 -22.10
N PHE A 959 32.35 2.67 -22.42
CA PHE A 959 33.05 3.22 -23.59
C PHE A 959 32.42 2.81 -24.93
N GLN A 960 31.68 1.71 -25.00
CA GLN A 960 30.94 1.27 -26.19
C GLN A 960 29.58 1.97 -26.31
N GLY A 961 29.05 2.53 -25.22
CA GLY A 961 27.74 3.19 -25.13
C GLY A 961 26.61 2.26 -24.67
N ALA A 962 26.94 1.13 -24.04
CA ALA A 962 25.97 0.29 -23.35
C ALA A 962 25.71 0.84 -21.95
N VAL A 963 24.43 0.88 -21.57
CA VAL A 963 23.98 1.36 -20.25
C VAL A 963 23.90 0.18 -19.30
N VAL A 964 24.61 0.27 -18.17
CA VAL A 964 24.65 -0.79 -17.13
C VAL A 964 23.75 -0.50 -15.93
N TRP A 965 23.45 0.77 -15.68
CA TRP A 965 22.47 1.21 -14.69
C TRP A 965 21.87 2.55 -15.11
N GLU A 966 20.57 2.75 -14.87
CA GLU A 966 19.89 4.03 -15.06
C GLU A 966 18.98 4.41 -13.88
N ALA A 967 18.62 5.68 -13.79
CA ALA A 967 17.80 6.23 -12.73
C ALA A 967 17.03 7.49 -13.13
N PHE A 968 15.94 7.70 -12.39
CA PHE A 968 15.00 8.81 -12.53
C PHE A 968 14.82 9.44 -11.16
N VAL A 969 15.10 10.74 -11.04
CA VAL A 969 14.95 11.51 -9.79
C VAL A 969 14.38 12.90 -10.08
N ALA A 970 13.76 13.51 -9.07
CA ALA A 970 13.16 14.84 -9.18
C ALA A 970 14.13 15.91 -9.71
N GLY A 971 13.59 16.89 -10.45
CA GLY A 971 14.36 17.98 -11.03
C GLY A 971 15.06 18.91 -10.03
N ASP A 972 14.62 18.92 -8.76
CA ASP A 972 15.26 19.66 -7.66
C ASP A 972 16.38 18.88 -6.94
N ALA A 973 16.56 17.60 -7.27
CA ALA A 973 17.50 16.73 -6.59
C ALA A 973 18.96 17.21 -6.73
N THR A 974 19.73 17.07 -5.64
CA THR A 974 21.15 17.43 -5.52
C THR A 974 22.06 16.20 -5.33
N GLY A 975 21.54 15.02 -5.69
CA GLY A 975 22.22 13.74 -5.54
C GLY A 975 21.27 12.55 -5.58
N LEU A 976 21.85 11.36 -5.65
CA LEU A 976 21.17 10.07 -5.56
C LEU A 976 22.07 9.04 -4.89
N ARG A 977 21.52 7.87 -4.53
CA ARG A 977 22.31 6.74 -4.02
C ARG A 977 22.20 5.54 -4.95
N PHE A 978 23.34 5.00 -5.36
CA PHE A 978 23.41 3.69 -6.01
C PHE A 978 22.83 2.60 -5.09
N PRO A 979 21.88 1.77 -5.56
CA PRO A 979 21.35 0.69 -4.76
C PRO A 979 22.40 -0.38 -4.40
N GLU A 980 22.44 -0.72 -3.12
CA GLU A 980 23.11 -1.90 -2.56
C GLU A 980 22.17 -3.11 -2.72
N PHE A 981 22.56 -4.10 -3.52
CA PHE A 981 21.77 -5.31 -3.79
C PHE A 981 22.11 -6.47 -2.84
N PRO A 982 21.20 -7.45 -2.63
CA PRO A 982 21.49 -8.67 -1.88
C PRO A 982 22.64 -9.51 -2.48
N ASP A 983 23.22 -10.41 -1.67
CA ASP A 983 24.21 -11.36 -2.18
C ASP A 983 23.55 -12.52 -2.95
N PHE A 984 23.49 -12.38 -4.27
CA PHE A 984 23.02 -13.42 -5.20
C PHE A 984 23.99 -14.61 -5.36
N SER A 985 25.10 -14.70 -4.61
CA SER A 985 26.07 -15.82 -4.70
C SER A 985 25.49 -17.21 -4.42
N HIS A 986 24.28 -17.28 -3.88
CA HIS A 986 23.51 -18.50 -3.62
C HIS A 986 22.80 -19.07 -4.87
N LEU A 987 22.56 -18.27 -5.91
CA LEU A 987 21.94 -18.71 -7.18
C LEU A 987 22.97 -19.39 -8.10
N PRO A 988 22.56 -20.19 -9.10
CA PRO A 988 23.43 -20.61 -10.21
C PRO A 988 24.14 -19.41 -10.87
N PRO A 989 25.42 -19.52 -11.31
CA PRO A 989 26.16 -18.40 -11.91
C PRO A 989 25.42 -17.65 -13.05
N GLU A 990 24.70 -18.40 -13.88
CA GLU A 990 23.85 -17.98 -14.98
C GLU A 990 22.57 -17.23 -14.53
N GLU A 991 22.12 -17.44 -13.29
CA GLU A 991 20.94 -16.80 -12.70
C GLU A 991 21.32 -15.60 -11.80
N ARG A 992 22.56 -15.09 -11.87
CA ARG A 992 23.02 -13.97 -11.03
C ARG A 992 22.92 -12.62 -11.75
N PRO A 993 22.17 -11.65 -11.20
CA PRO A 993 22.35 -10.25 -11.56
C PRO A 993 23.78 -9.79 -11.27
N VAL A 994 24.37 -9.00 -12.17
CA VAL A 994 25.65 -8.30 -11.95
C VAL A 994 25.42 -6.80 -12.23
N PRO A 995 24.76 -6.06 -11.32
CA PRO A 995 24.25 -4.72 -11.60
C PRO A 995 25.34 -3.68 -11.89
N TYR A 996 26.54 -3.90 -11.33
CA TYR A 996 27.73 -3.09 -11.57
C TYR A 996 28.91 -4.03 -11.84
N PRO A 997 29.22 -4.35 -13.11
CA PRO A 997 30.46 -5.03 -13.46
C PRO A 997 31.67 -4.17 -13.06
N GLY A 998 32.78 -4.80 -12.68
CA GLY A 998 33.99 -4.08 -12.29
C GLY A 998 34.61 -3.34 -13.47
N GLY A 999 34.65 -2.00 -13.44
CA GLY A 999 34.98 -1.22 -14.62
C GLY A 999 35.10 0.29 -14.40
N THR A 1000 35.26 1.01 -15.52
CA THR A 1000 35.25 2.48 -15.60
C THR A 1000 34.11 2.90 -16.54
N TYR A 1001 33.28 3.82 -16.08
CA TYR A 1001 32.04 4.23 -16.75
C TYR A 1001 31.94 5.75 -16.82
N PHE A 1002 31.14 6.25 -17.77
CA PHE A 1002 30.63 7.61 -17.74
C PHE A 1002 29.35 7.63 -16.92
N LEU A 1003 29.36 8.33 -15.78
CA LEU A 1003 28.14 8.75 -15.12
C LEU A 1003 27.66 10.01 -15.84
N VAL A 1004 26.45 9.94 -16.42
CA VAL A 1004 25.87 11.03 -17.20
C VAL A 1004 24.55 11.45 -16.57
N VAL A 1005 24.34 12.76 -16.42
CA VAL A 1005 23.11 13.37 -15.91
C VAL A 1005 22.51 14.22 -17.02
N TYR A 1006 21.24 13.95 -17.35
CA TYR A 1006 20.38 14.80 -18.17
C TYR A 1006 19.34 15.48 -17.27
N GLY A 1007 19.41 16.80 -17.14
CA GLY A 1007 18.30 17.60 -16.62
C GLY A 1007 17.34 17.90 -17.76
N ILE A 1008 16.14 17.33 -17.74
CA ILE A 1008 15.12 17.51 -18.79
C ILE A 1008 14.12 18.58 -18.33
N LYS A 1009 13.87 19.57 -19.20
CA LYS A 1009 12.80 20.56 -19.05
C LYS A 1009 11.65 20.19 -19.98
N LYS A 1010 10.52 19.75 -19.41
CA LYS A 1010 9.29 19.41 -20.14
C LYS A 1010 8.08 19.61 -19.22
N GLU A 1011 7.13 20.40 -19.70
CA GLU A 1011 5.87 20.66 -19.02
C GLU A 1011 5.05 19.38 -18.80
N GLY A 1012 4.40 19.30 -17.63
CA GLY A 1012 3.60 18.14 -17.21
C GLY A 1012 4.39 16.92 -16.72
N VAL A 1013 5.74 16.87 -16.83
CA VAL A 1013 6.56 15.71 -16.48
C VAL A 1013 7.36 15.93 -15.19
N SER A 1014 7.29 14.99 -14.25
CA SER A 1014 8.07 14.93 -13.01
C SER A 1014 8.61 13.51 -12.76
N ALA A 1015 9.28 13.28 -11.62
CA ALA A 1015 9.66 11.92 -11.21
C ALA A 1015 8.46 11.00 -10.90
N ASP A 1016 7.27 11.57 -10.66
CA ASP A 1016 6.06 10.87 -10.22
C ASP A 1016 5.12 10.48 -11.38
N ASN A 1017 5.28 11.11 -12.55
CA ASN A 1017 4.37 10.93 -13.69
C ASN A 1017 5.06 10.83 -15.08
N PHE A 1018 6.39 10.67 -15.15
CA PHE A 1018 7.11 10.52 -16.43
C PHE A 1018 6.81 9.19 -17.14
N ALA A 1019 6.96 9.18 -18.47
CA ALA A 1019 7.09 7.97 -19.26
C ALA A 1019 8.43 7.94 -20.05
N TYR A 1020 8.87 6.77 -20.50
CA TYR A 1020 10.08 6.65 -21.32
C TYR A 1020 9.91 7.26 -22.73
N SER A 1021 8.67 7.51 -23.17
CA SER A 1021 8.38 8.33 -24.35
C SER A 1021 8.91 9.75 -24.21
N ASP A 1022 8.86 10.34 -23.01
CA ASP A 1022 9.32 11.72 -22.75
C ASP A 1022 10.83 11.88 -22.89
N LEU A 1023 11.59 10.77 -22.93
CA LEU A 1023 13.03 10.75 -23.11
C LEU A 1023 13.47 10.91 -24.59
N ASN A 1024 12.53 11.01 -25.53
CA ASN A 1024 12.82 10.91 -26.96
C ASN A 1024 13.05 12.23 -27.71
N GLY A 1025 12.72 13.38 -27.13
CA GLY A 1025 13.22 14.69 -27.62
C GLY A 1025 12.19 15.78 -27.93
N ASP A 1026 10.94 15.63 -27.51
CA ASP A 1026 10.00 16.75 -27.41
C ASP A 1026 10.23 17.45 -26.06
N TRP A 1027 11.10 18.47 -26.06
CA TRP A 1027 11.65 19.10 -24.87
C TRP A 1027 11.65 20.62 -25.01
N GLN A 1028 11.34 21.33 -23.92
CA GLN A 1028 11.55 22.78 -23.82
C GLN A 1028 13.05 23.09 -23.69
N GLY A 1029 13.80 22.21 -23.02
CA GLY A 1029 15.26 22.27 -22.96
C GLY A 1029 15.89 21.09 -22.24
N ILE A 1030 17.21 21.02 -22.32
CA ILE A 1030 18.04 20.02 -21.65
C ILE A 1030 19.32 20.63 -21.09
N ALA A 1031 19.76 20.10 -19.96
CA ALA A 1031 21.12 20.20 -19.45
C ALA A 1031 21.78 18.81 -19.49
N VAL A 1032 23.06 18.73 -19.85
CA VAL A 1032 23.81 17.48 -19.98
C VAL A 1032 25.20 17.60 -19.35
N ASN A 1033 25.52 16.68 -18.45
CA ASN A 1033 26.74 16.64 -17.66
C ASN A 1033 27.30 15.21 -17.62
N GLU A 1034 28.64 15.05 -17.64
CA GLU A 1034 29.29 13.73 -17.47
C GLU A 1034 30.46 13.79 -16.49
N VAL A 1035 30.74 12.68 -15.81
CA VAL A 1035 31.95 12.46 -15.01
C VAL A 1035 32.39 11.00 -15.13
N LEU A 1036 33.70 10.75 -15.18
CA LEU A 1036 34.23 9.38 -15.14
C LEU A 1036 34.15 8.81 -13.72
N MET A 1037 33.60 7.60 -13.60
CA MET A 1037 33.46 6.83 -12.35
C MET A 1037 34.13 5.46 -12.48
N THR A 1038 34.59 4.89 -11.36
CA THR A 1038 35.04 3.48 -11.30
C THR A 1038 34.31 2.69 -10.21
N PHE A 1039 34.16 1.38 -10.44
CA PHE A 1039 33.63 0.37 -9.50
C PHE A 1039 34.69 -0.69 -9.16
#